data_AF-A0A7V1PT58-F1
#
_entry.id   AF-A0A7V1PT58-F1
#
_cell.length_a   1.000
_cell.length_b   1.000
_cell.length_c   1.000
_cell.angle_alpha   90.00
_cell.angle_beta   90.00
_cell.angle_gamma   90.00
#
_symmetry.space_group_name_H-M   'P 1'
#
loop_
_entity.id
_entity.type
_entity.pdbx_description
1 polymer ?
#
loop_
_entity_poly.entity_id
_entity_poly.type
_entity_poly.pdbx_seq_one_letter_code
_entity_poly.pdbx_strand_id
1 'polypeptide(L)'
;MIKPNILIVEDEKKVAGEIKETLESYNYNVTAIVTTGEAAIKKVKKNKIDLVLMDIVLASPMKGTEAADKIWSEFKIPIIFLTGYFNVHLLEEAKISKPLGYLLKPFNDRELYAAIEIALYKREIEEKRRHFCSLLNIEKNINHVINRTNNSKKLIERVTRVFTSAPEFSGASLILFNKMHNINESVNEGIDDETQQKIIEMFSKEINHKYPRKLSNKKNNNITNIHHEGITVQSVKLNGRKFIIIKLINRTCECGILSLLCENYELQADDMQLLKSIANDIIISQKNISLNIKKKEIFRALVESEKRYHEVIEDATDIIFITDLCGNFTYVNKAWITNSGFTEKEILGLNYLEFILPNHKDTVKKFYEEQYMSKQNSAYLEYPFKTKDGRIKWFGQVSNLIFNNNNVSGFHLIARDITDRKKMEEVLKHRQNEMTTLLDSIPGFAFLKDNNHKYIIANQLFCDLMGYTKKEIIGKTDYDLLPAKEAEVSINEDIKIIKTGCTICEDKKYLSLEGKSISIDSRKIPLKDEDGNVTSIIGLGFDITVRKAAEEAIKKNSESLEDINLTKDKFFSIISHDLKSPFQGLLGISSILVDEFETFSNEEIKSYIVNLNDSIKNLYNLIENLLNWSRLQRGSISLDKTKIDLYNEVLYVINLLKRNADNKEITIVNEIVEGTFVYSDANVLNSVLQNLISNSIKFTNRNGEIKLSSATKDKNIEVTIADNGIGMTKGLVKNLFKNDAHQSSPGTENESGTGFGLIITKELLEKQGGKITVKSQKSVGTSITFTLPIDGTV
;
A
#
# COMPACT_ATOMS: atom_id res chain seq x y z
N MET A 1 -49.13 -90.34 20.98
CA MET A 1 -47.89 -90.82 20.35
C MET A 1 -48.23 -91.41 18.99
N ILE A 2 -47.43 -91.13 17.97
CA ILE A 2 -47.57 -91.73 16.64
C ILE A 2 -47.29 -93.22 16.78
N LYS A 3 -48.19 -94.09 16.31
CA LYS A 3 -47.99 -95.54 16.35
C LYS A 3 -46.88 -95.90 15.35
N PRO A 4 -45.80 -96.59 15.77
CA PRO A 4 -44.76 -97.02 14.83
C PRO A 4 -45.33 -97.97 13.79
N ASN A 5 -45.00 -97.72 12.53
CA ASN A 5 -45.39 -98.52 11.38
C ASN A 5 -44.42 -99.68 11.19
N ILE A 6 -44.84 -100.89 11.54
CA ILE A 6 -44.01 -102.09 11.45
C ILE A 6 -44.39 -102.88 10.19
N LEU A 7 -43.37 -103.29 9.43
CA LEU A 7 -43.50 -104.23 8.32
C LEU A 7 -43.06 -105.61 8.78
N ILE A 8 -43.92 -106.62 8.62
CA ILE A 8 -43.57 -108.02 8.90
C ILE A 8 -43.23 -108.69 7.57
N VAL A 9 -42.07 -109.34 7.51
CA VAL A 9 -41.61 -110.13 6.36
C VAL A 9 -41.40 -111.55 6.82
N GLU A 10 -42.38 -112.41 6.53
CA GLU A 10 -42.48 -113.77 7.06
C GLU A 10 -43.27 -114.64 6.06
N ASP A 11 -42.72 -115.78 5.66
CA ASP A 11 -43.35 -116.70 4.70
C ASP A 11 -44.29 -117.73 5.37
N GLU A 12 -44.05 -118.06 6.64
CA GLU A 12 -44.96 -118.86 7.46
C GLU A 12 -46.18 -118.04 7.94
N LYS A 13 -47.32 -118.22 7.27
CA LYS A 13 -48.58 -117.48 7.57
C LYS A 13 -49.02 -117.54 9.03
N LYS A 14 -48.80 -118.68 9.72
CA LYS A 14 -49.19 -118.84 11.12
C LYS A 14 -48.33 -117.97 12.04
N VAL A 15 -47.01 -118.02 11.85
CA VAL A 15 -46.04 -117.19 12.60
C VAL A 15 -46.26 -115.70 12.32
N ALA A 16 -46.49 -115.33 11.05
CA ALA A 16 -46.77 -113.95 10.68
C ALA A 16 -48.07 -113.40 11.34
N GLY A 17 -49.09 -114.26 11.47
CA GLY A 17 -50.35 -113.95 12.13
C GLY A 17 -50.18 -113.74 13.64
N GLU A 18 -49.46 -114.65 14.30
CA GLU A 18 -49.16 -114.56 15.74
C GLU A 18 -48.35 -113.29 16.07
N ILE A 19 -47.30 -112.98 15.30
CA ILE A 19 -46.53 -111.73 15.46
C ILE A 19 -47.43 -110.51 15.29
N LYS A 20 -48.31 -110.51 14.29
CA LYS A 20 -49.22 -109.39 14.04
C LYS A 20 -50.17 -109.16 15.22
N GLU A 21 -50.82 -110.21 15.71
CA GLU A 21 -51.74 -110.12 16.85
C GLU A 21 -51.03 -109.60 18.10
N THR A 22 -49.82 -110.10 18.39
CA THR A 22 -48.99 -109.61 19.49
C THR A 22 -48.67 -108.13 19.31
N LEU A 23 -48.18 -107.68 18.14
CA LEU A 23 -47.85 -106.27 17.91
C LEU A 23 -49.05 -105.32 18.01
N GLU A 24 -50.22 -105.73 17.50
CA GLU A 24 -51.46 -104.96 17.60
C GLU A 24 -51.93 -104.85 19.06
N SER A 25 -51.73 -105.90 19.89
CA SER A 25 -52.03 -105.87 21.32
C SER A 25 -51.16 -104.88 22.11
N TYR A 26 -49.90 -104.67 21.68
CA TYR A 26 -48.99 -103.65 22.23
C TYR A 26 -49.11 -102.28 21.54
N ASN A 27 -50.19 -102.05 20.77
CA ASN A 27 -50.54 -100.77 20.14
C ASN A 27 -49.58 -100.31 19.01
N TYR A 28 -48.83 -101.23 18.40
CA TYR A 28 -48.09 -100.96 17.15
C TYR A 28 -49.00 -101.04 15.93
N ASN A 29 -48.61 -100.37 14.84
CA ASN A 29 -49.36 -100.42 13.58
C ASN A 29 -48.65 -101.34 12.57
N VAL A 30 -49.19 -102.54 12.35
CA VAL A 30 -48.66 -103.46 11.34
C VAL A 30 -49.14 -103.01 9.96
N THR A 31 -48.23 -102.41 9.18
CA THR A 31 -48.57 -101.72 7.93
C THR A 31 -48.83 -102.68 6.77
N ALA A 32 -48.14 -103.83 6.78
CA ALA A 32 -48.38 -104.95 5.88
C ALA A 32 -47.64 -106.20 6.39
N ILE A 33 -48.10 -107.35 5.92
CA ILE A 33 -47.35 -108.62 5.97
C ILE A 33 -46.98 -108.96 4.53
N VAL A 34 -45.71 -109.24 4.29
CA VAL A 34 -45.21 -109.68 2.99
C VAL A 34 -44.40 -110.96 3.16
N THR A 35 -44.36 -111.82 2.15
CA THR A 35 -43.71 -113.13 2.24
C THR A 35 -42.37 -113.19 1.49
N THR A 36 -41.96 -112.12 0.81
CA THR A 36 -40.73 -112.07 0.00
C THR A 36 -39.94 -110.78 0.22
N GLY A 37 -38.61 -110.84 0.06
CA GLY A 37 -37.71 -109.70 0.23
C GLY A 37 -37.94 -108.57 -0.78
N GLU A 38 -38.27 -108.90 -2.03
CA GLU A 38 -38.58 -107.92 -3.09
C GLU A 38 -39.87 -107.14 -2.78
N ALA A 39 -40.89 -107.84 -2.26
CA ALA A 39 -42.12 -107.21 -1.82
C ALA A 39 -41.89 -106.27 -0.63
N ALA A 40 -40.97 -106.64 0.28
CA ALA A 40 -40.58 -105.78 1.39
C ALA A 40 -39.94 -104.47 0.92
N ILE A 41 -38.98 -104.51 0.00
CA ILE A 41 -38.34 -103.30 -0.56
C ILE A 41 -39.37 -102.40 -1.25
N LYS A 42 -40.27 -102.99 -2.06
CA LYS A 42 -41.33 -102.22 -2.75
C LYS A 42 -42.29 -101.56 -1.75
N LYS A 43 -42.58 -102.24 -0.63
CA LYS A 43 -43.49 -101.73 0.40
C LYS A 43 -42.85 -100.62 1.22
N VAL A 44 -41.58 -100.76 1.58
CA VAL A 44 -40.76 -99.72 2.21
C VAL A 44 -40.67 -98.45 1.34
N LYS A 45 -40.53 -98.60 0.01
CA LYS A 45 -40.52 -97.45 -0.92
C LYS A 45 -41.84 -96.67 -0.96
N LYS A 46 -42.97 -97.35 -0.79
CA LYS A 46 -44.32 -96.78 -0.99
C LYS A 46 -44.96 -96.27 0.32
N ASN A 47 -44.59 -96.86 1.45
CA ASN A 47 -45.21 -96.61 2.73
C ASN A 47 -44.15 -96.13 3.74
N LYS A 48 -44.52 -95.23 4.66
CA LYS A 48 -43.64 -94.85 5.77
C LYS A 48 -43.55 -96.02 6.76
N ILE A 49 -42.43 -96.73 6.77
CA ILE A 49 -42.15 -97.85 7.68
C ILE A 49 -41.10 -97.40 8.69
N ASP A 50 -41.39 -97.61 9.97
CA ASP A 50 -40.54 -97.22 11.09
C ASP A 50 -39.62 -98.36 11.54
N LEU A 51 -40.01 -99.62 11.32
CA LEU A 51 -39.25 -100.83 11.62
C LEU A 51 -39.65 -102.00 10.72
N VAL A 52 -38.69 -102.86 10.34
CA VAL A 52 -38.94 -104.12 9.64
C VAL A 52 -38.60 -105.31 10.53
N LEU A 53 -39.55 -106.22 10.73
CA LEU A 53 -39.29 -107.57 11.24
C LEU A 53 -39.08 -108.47 10.03
N MET A 54 -37.91 -109.09 9.92
CA MET A 54 -37.48 -109.80 8.71
C MET A 54 -37.05 -111.22 9.05
N ASP A 55 -37.72 -112.24 8.51
CA ASP A 55 -37.14 -113.58 8.54
C ASP A 55 -35.87 -113.63 7.69
N ILE A 56 -34.82 -114.25 8.23
CA ILE A 56 -33.56 -114.51 7.52
C ILE A 56 -33.79 -115.47 6.35
N VAL A 57 -34.62 -116.49 6.55
CA VAL A 57 -34.92 -117.51 5.54
C VAL A 57 -36.30 -117.21 4.95
N LEU A 58 -36.33 -116.85 3.67
CA LEU A 58 -37.57 -116.58 2.94
C LEU A 58 -37.68 -117.54 1.76
N ALA A 59 -38.88 -118.02 1.47
CA ALA A 59 -39.20 -118.74 0.23
C ALA A 59 -39.24 -117.80 -1.01
N SER A 60 -38.15 -117.05 -1.25
CA SER A 60 -37.94 -116.13 -2.38
C SER A 60 -36.52 -116.28 -2.96
N PRO A 61 -36.27 -115.97 -4.25
CA PRO A 61 -34.92 -115.88 -4.80
C PRO A 61 -33.99 -114.90 -4.03
N MET A 62 -34.53 -113.86 -3.39
CA MET A 62 -33.77 -112.96 -2.51
C MET A 62 -33.85 -113.42 -1.04
N LYS A 63 -32.69 -113.62 -0.41
CA LYS A 63 -32.57 -113.91 1.03
C LYS A 63 -32.99 -112.72 1.89
N GLY A 64 -33.46 -112.98 3.11
CA GLY A 64 -33.85 -111.93 4.06
C GLY A 64 -32.71 -110.97 4.42
N THR A 65 -31.47 -111.48 4.51
CA THR A 65 -30.27 -110.67 4.76
C THR A 65 -29.94 -109.70 3.62
N GLU A 66 -30.07 -110.13 2.37
CA GLU A 66 -29.86 -109.28 1.19
C GLU A 66 -30.94 -108.19 1.06
N ALA A 67 -32.19 -108.53 1.36
CA ALA A 67 -33.28 -107.56 1.40
C ALA A 67 -33.07 -106.52 2.50
N ALA A 68 -32.60 -106.96 3.68
CA ALA A 68 -32.33 -106.10 4.82
C ALA A 68 -31.19 -105.11 4.54
N ASP A 69 -30.08 -105.54 3.93
CA ASP A 69 -28.99 -104.64 3.57
C ASP A 69 -29.42 -103.55 2.58
N LYS A 70 -30.27 -103.89 1.59
CA LYS A 70 -30.85 -102.89 0.67
C LYS A 70 -31.77 -101.91 1.40
N ILE A 71 -32.64 -102.39 2.28
CA ILE A 71 -33.55 -101.53 3.05
C ILE A 71 -32.77 -100.59 3.98
N TRP A 72 -31.75 -101.08 4.68
CA TRP A 72 -30.93 -100.27 5.59
C TRP A 72 -30.00 -99.30 4.86
N SER A 73 -29.38 -99.72 3.76
CA SER A 73 -28.48 -98.85 2.99
C SER A 73 -29.21 -97.67 2.36
N GLU A 74 -30.38 -97.91 1.75
CA GLU A 74 -31.17 -96.91 1.01
C GLU A 74 -32.13 -96.11 1.92
N PHE A 75 -32.82 -96.76 2.87
CA PHE A 75 -33.88 -96.11 3.66
C PHE A 75 -33.53 -95.86 5.13
N LYS A 76 -32.42 -96.43 5.63
CA LYS A 76 -32.01 -96.34 7.05
C LYS A 76 -33.11 -96.79 8.03
N ILE A 77 -33.97 -97.71 7.60
CA ILE A 77 -35.06 -98.23 8.42
C ILE A 77 -34.54 -99.39 9.26
N PRO A 78 -34.72 -99.38 10.58
CA PRO A 78 -34.23 -100.40 11.48
C PRO A 78 -34.84 -101.75 11.14
N ILE A 79 -34.01 -102.80 11.26
CA ILE A 79 -34.39 -104.17 10.92
C ILE A 79 -34.07 -105.06 12.10
N ILE A 80 -35.03 -105.89 12.48
CA ILE A 80 -34.84 -106.97 13.45
C ILE A 80 -35.02 -108.28 12.69
N PHE A 81 -33.98 -109.11 12.71
CA PHE A 81 -34.06 -110.42 12.08
C PHE A 81 -34.82 -111.42 12.95
N LEU A 82 -35.72 -112.18 12.37
CA LEU A 82 -36.36 -113.34 12.98
C LEU A 82 -35.61 -114.59 12.49
N THR A 83 -35.16 -115.46 13.38
CA THR A 83 -34.31 -116.61 13.00
C THR A 83 -34.63 -117.87 13.81
N GLY A 84 -34.67 -119.03 13.14
CA GLY A 84 -34.81 -120.35 13.77
C GLY A 84 -33.46 -120.97 14.18
N TYR A 85 -33.50 -121.94 15.11
CA TYR A 85 -32.36 -122.60 15.78
C TYR A 85 -31.00 -122.67 15.04
N PHE A 86 -29.96 -122.20 15.75
CA PHE A 86 -28.50 -122.45 15.65
C PHE A 86 -27.92 -122.84 14.28
N ASN A 87 -27.90 -121.91 13.33
CA ASN A 87 -26.87 -121.89 12.30
C ASN A 87 -25.90 -120.72 12.57
N VAL A 88 -24.74 -121.04 13.16
CA VAL A 88 -23.72 -120.05 13.54
C VAL A 88 -23.29 -119.18 12.36
N HIS A 89 -23.28 -119.74 11.14
CA HIS A 89 -22.93 -118.98 9.92
C HIS A 89 -23.97 -117.94 9.52
N LEU A 90 -25.28 -118.23 9.67
CA LEU A 90 -26.34 -117.25 9.37
C LEU A 90 -26.37 -116.11 10.41
N LEU A 91 -26.01 -116.41 11.67
CA LEU A 91 -25.86 -115.42 12.74
C LEU A 91 -24.62 -114.52 12.54
N GLU A 92 -23.52 -115.06 11.99
CA GLU A 92 -22.34 -114.26 11.63
C GLU A 92 -22.61 -113.34 10.43
N GLU A 93 -23.29 -113.81 9.38
CA GLU A 93 -23.72 -112.97 8.25
C GLU A 93 -24.69 -111.85 8.69
N ALA A 94 -25.61 -112.14 9.62
CA ALA A 94 -26.52 -111.16 10.21
C ALA A 94 -25.84 -110.17 11.18
N LYS A 95 -24.69 -110.51 11.78
CA LYS A 95 -23.86 -109.59 12.59
C LYS A 95 -23.01 -108.64 11.74
N ILE A 96 -22.72 -109.02 10.50
CA ILE A 96 -21.90 -108.25 9.54
C ILE A 96 -22.75 -107.22 8.80
N SER A 97 -23.97 -107.59 8.39
CA SER A 97 -25.01 -106.60 8.07
C SER A 97 -25.27 -105.78 9.34
N LYS A 98 -25.72 -104.53 9.26
CA LYS A 98 -25.99 -103.68 10.45
C LYS A 98 -27.48 -103.65 10.83
N PRO A 99 -28.18 -104.78 11.11
CA PRO A 99 -29.50 -104.75 11.67
C PRO A 99 -29.41 -104.37 13.16
N LEU A 100 -30.48 -103.80 13.70
CA LEU A 100 -30.52 -103.26 15.06
C LEU A 100 -30.76 -104.34 16.13
N GLY A 101 -31.07 -105.56 15.73
CA GLY A 101 -31.16 -106.74 16.60
C GLY A 101 -31.56 -108.00 15.83
N TYR A 102 -31.57 -109.14 16.52
CA TYR A 102 -32.15 -110.39 16.05
C TYR A 102 -32.97 -111.03 17.18
N LEU A 103 -33.95 -111.85 16.80
CA LEU A 103 -34.89 -112.52 17.69
C LEU A 103 -34.99 -114.01 17.30
N LEU A 104 -34.80 -114.90 18.27
CA LEU A 104 -34.75 -116.36 18.05
C LEU A 104 -36.14 -116.98 18.20
N LYS A 105 -36.61 -117.70 17.18
CA LYS A 105 -37.88 -118.45 17.21
C LYS A 105 -37.71 -119.79 17.97
N PRO A 106 -38.65 -120.20 18.85
CA PRO A 106 -39.80 -119.42 19.33
C PRO A 106 -39.37 -118.38 20.38
N PHE A 107 -39.90 -117.15 20.27
CA PHE A 107 -39.67 -116.04 21.20
C PHE A 107 -40.96 -115.70 21.97
N ASN A 108 -40.83 -115.06 23.13
CA ASN A 108 -42.01 -114.57 23.87
C ASN A 108 -42.34 -113.11 23.56
N ASP A 109 -43.56 -112.69 23.89
CA ASP A 109 -44.05 -111.33 23.66
C ASP A 109 -43.15 -110.22 24.26
N ARG A 110 -42.54 -110.46 25.42
CA ARG A 110 -41.68 -109.48 26.09
C ARG A 110 -40.36 -109.29 25.34
N GLU A 111 -39.79 -110.37 24.82
CA GLU A 111 -38.56 -110.34 24.01
C GLU A 111 -38.78 -109.59 22.69
N LEU A 112 -39.90 -109.85 22.02
CA LEU A 112 -40.28 -109.13 20.80
C LEU A 112 -40.46 -107.62 21.09
N TYR A 113 -41.19 -107.27 22.14
CA TYR A 113 -41.42 -105.88 22.54
C TYR A 113 -40.11 -105.16 22.88
N ALA A 114 -39.26 -105.77 23.71
CA ALA A 114 -37.98 -105.18 24.11
C ALA A 114 -37.04 -104.96 22.91
N ALA A 115 -36.98 -105.91 21.97
CA ALA A 115 -36.17 -105.77 20.77
C ALA A 115 -36.63 -104.60 19.89
N ILE A 116 -37.94 -104.41 19.75
CA ILE A 116 -38.55 -103.32 18.97
C ILE A 116 -38.25 -101.96 19.61
N GLU A 117 -38.47 -101.81 20.92
CA GLU A 117 -38.21 -100.56 21.64
C GLU A 117 -36.73 -100.17 21.59
N ILE A 118 -35.81 -101.12 21.80
CA ILE A 118 -34.36 -100.86 21.70
C ILE A 118 -33.98 -100.39 20.28
N ALA A 119 -34.52 -101.04 19.24
CA ALA A 119 -34.23 -100.69 17.86
C ALA A 119 -34.75 -99.29 17.48
N LEU A 120 -35.97 -98.94 17.90
CA LEU A 120 -36.55 -97.62 17.68
C LEU A 120 -35.79 -96.53 18.45
N TYR A 121 -35.45 -96.77 19.73
CA TYR A 121 -34.71 -95.83 20.57
C TYR A 121 -33.30 -95.57 20.02
N LYS A 122 -32.59 -96.61 19.59
CA LYS A 122 -31.23 -96.47 19.03
C LYS A 122 -31.22 -95.73 17.69
N ARG A 123 -32.24 -95.94 16.84
CA ARG A 123 -32.45 -95.13 15.62
C ARG A 123 -32.59 -93.65 15.96
N GLU A 124 -33.42 -93.32 16.95
CA GLU A 124 -33.67 -91.94 17.36
C GLU A 124 -32.40 -91.25 17.86
N ILE A 125 -31.56 -91.94 18.65
CA ILE A 125 -30.26 -91.42 19.09
C ILE A 125 -29.30 -91.22 17.91
N GLU A 126 -29.22 -92.16 16.97
CA GLU A 126 -28.33 -92.05 15.83
C GLU A 126 -28.73 -90.91 14.88
N GLU A 127 -30.04 -90.67 14.70
CA GLU A 127 -30.57 -89.52 13.96
C GLU A 127 -30.21 -88.20 14.66
N LYS A 128 -30.44 -88.08 15.98
CA LYS A 128 -30.04 -86.90 16.78
C LYS A 128 -28.54 -86.62 16.68
N ARG A 129 -27.71 -87.65 16.85
CA ARG A 129 -26.25 -87.54 16.74
C ARG A 129 -25.82 -87.07 15.34
N ARG A 130 -26.47 -87.55 14.28
CA ARG A 130 -26.15 -87.16 12.91
C ARG A 130 -26.42 -85.67 12.68
N HIS A 131 -27.58 -85.18 13.10
CA HIS A 131 -27.93 -83.77 12.94
C HIS A 131 -27.00 -82.86 13.75
N PHE A 132 -26.70 -83.22 15.01
CA PHE A 132 -25.75 -82.46 15.83
C PHE A 132 -24.35 -82.39 15.20
N CYS A 133 -23.85 -83.51 14.66
CA CYS A 133 -22.58 -83.53 13.92
C CYS A 133 -22.60 -82.65 12.66
N SER A 134 -23.74 -82.58 11.95
CA SER A 134 -23.89 -81.69 10.79
C SER A 134 -23.80 -80.22 11.21
N LEU A 135 -24.49 -79.83 12.28
CA LEU A 135 -24.41 -78.47 12.82
C LEU A 135 -22.98 -78.09 13.27
N LEU A 136 -22.22 -79.02 13.87
CA LEU A 136 -20.81 -78.80 14.22
C LEU A 136 -19.93 -78.55 12.98
N ASN A 137 -20.21 -79.24 11.87
CA ASN A 137 -19.51 -78.99 10.62
C ASN A 137 -19.87 -77.62 10.03
N ILE A 138 -21.13 -77.20 10.14
CA ILE A 138 -21.57 -75.84 9.77
C ILE A 138 -20.80 -74.79 10.58
N GLU A 139 -20.71 -74.95 11.91
CA GLU A 139 -19.96 -74.04 12.78
C GLU A 139 -18.48 -73.91 12.33
N LYS A 140 -17.81 -75.04 12.09
CA LYS A 140 -16.43 -75.04 11.59
C LYS A 140 -16.27 -74.32 10.26
N ASN A 141 -17.18 -74.57 9.32
CA ASN A 141 -17.14 -73.94 8.00
C ASN A 141 -17.40 -72.43 8.08
N ILE A 142 -18.35 -71.99 8.93
CA ILE A 142 -18.62 -70.56 9.17
C ILE A 142 -17.41 -69.89 9.79
N ASN A 143 -16.75 -70.52 10.77
CA ASN A 143 -15.53 -69.99 11.37
C ASN A 143 -14.39 -69.84 10.34
N HIS A 144 -14.24 -70.78 9.40
CA HIS A 144 -13.31 -70.61 8.27
C HIS A 144 -13.67 -69.43 7.35
N VAL A 145 -14.97 -69.22 7.09
CA VAL A 145 -15.47 -68.11 6.28
C VAL A 145 -15.21 -66.76 6.96
N ILE A 146 -15.46 -66.66 8.27
CA ILE A 146 -15.21 -65.48 9.10
C ILE A 146 -13.73 -65.08 9.04
N ASN A 147 -12.82 -66.03 9.24
CA ASN A 147 -11.38 -65.75 9.27
C ASN A 147 -10.78 -65.31 7.93
N ARG A 148 -11.48 -65.51 6.80
CA ARG A 148 -10.98 -65.24 5.45
C ARG A 148 -11.68 -64.09 4.73
N THR A 149 -12.65 -63.44 5.37
CA THR A 149 -13.52 -62.47 4.69
C THR A 149 -13.52 -61.12 5.41
N ASN A 150 -13.08 -60.07 4.70
CA ASN A 150 -13.03 -58.70 5.21
C ASN A 150 -14.13 -57.79 4.61
N ASN A 151 -15.19 -58.37 4.08
CA ASN A 151 -16.28 -57.66 3.41
C ASN A 151 -17.62 -58.19 3.92
N SER A 152 -18.49 -57.28 4.37
CA SER A 152 -19.77 -57.61 5.01
C SER A 152 -20.68 -58.44 4.10
N LYS A 153 -20.94 -57.96 2.89
CA LYS A 153 -21.78 -58.65 1.90
C LYS A 153 -21.26 -60.05 1.55
N LYS A 154 -19.96 -60.19 1.27
CA LYS A 154 -19.35 -61.50 0.98
C LYS A 154 -19.41 -62.45 2.17
N LEU A 155 -19.35 -61.93 3.40
CA LEU A 155 -19.45 -62.72 4.61
C LEU A 155 -20.86 -63.31 4.72
N ILE A 156 -21.90 -62.49 4.61
CA ILE A 156 -23.28 -62.97 4.70
C ILE A 156 -23.64 -63.93 3.55
N GLU A 157 -23.17 -63.68 2.32
CA GLU A 157 -23.37 -64.58 1.17
C GLU A 157 -22.75 -65.97 1.37
N ARG A 158 -21.55 -66.03 1.96
CA ARG A 158 -20.89 -67.31 2.21
C ARG A 158 -21.51 -68.04 3.39
N VAL A 159 -21.95 -67.31 4.41
CA VAL A 159 -22.64 -67.89 5.57
C VAL A 159 -23.95 -68.54 5.16
N THR A 160 -24.79 -67.89 4.35
CA THR A 160 -26.05 -68.49 3.86
C THR A 160 -25.81 -69.77 3.07
N ARG A 161 -24.80 -69.79 2.19
CA ARG A 161 -24.41 -70.99 1.42
C ARG A 161 -23.97 -72.15 2.29
N VAL A 162 -23.27 -71.88 3.39
CA VAL A 162 -22.82 -72.95 4.30
C VAL A 162 -24.05 -73.61 4.94
N PHE A 163 -25.07 -72.84 5.31
CA PHE A 163 -26.31 -73.39 5.85
C PHE A 163 -27.11 -74.19 4.79
N THR A 164 -27.29 -73.67 3.58
CA THR A 164 -28.03 -74.37 2.50
C THR A 164 -27.33 -75.61 1.96
N SER A 165 -26.01 -75.74 2.18
CA SER A 165 -25.25 -76.94 1.83
C SER A 165 -25.50 -78.12 2.76
N ALA A 166 -26.10 -77.88 3.93
CA ALA A 166 -26.39 -78.92 4.92
C ALA A 166 -27.78 -79.54 4.66
N PRO A 167 -27.92 -80.87 4.73
CA PRO A 167 -29.20 -81.54 4.43
C PRO A 167 -30.34 -81.16 5.39
N GLU A 168 -30.03 -80.59 6.56
CA GLU A 168 -30.99 -80.12 7.54
C GLU A 168 -31.73 -78.83 7.14
N PHE A 169 -31.15 -78.03 6.21
CA PHE A 169 -31.67 -76.73 5.82
C PHE A 169 -31.82 -76.61 4.31
N SER A 170 -33.07 -76.49 3.83
CA SER A 170 -33.36 -76.31 2.40
C SER A 170 -33.32 -74.85 1.94
N GLY A 171 -33.14 -73.91 2.89
CA GLY A 171 -33.01 -72.49 2.61
C GLY A 171 -32.45 -71.71 3.80
N ALA A 172 -31.77 -70.61 3.52
CA ALA A 172 -31.23 -69.69 4.52
C ALA A 172 -31.32 -68.23 4.03
N SER A 173 -31.73 -67.31 4.92
CA SER A 173 -31.73 -65.88 4.67
C SER A 173 -31.08 -65.15 5.83
N LEU A 174 -30.19 -64.20 5.54
CA LEU A 174 -29.53 -63.37 6.54
C LEU A 174 -29.72 -61.89 6.18
N ILE A 175 -30.32 -61.14 7.09
CA ILE A 175 -30.66 -59.72 6.92
C ILE A 175 -29.99 -58.93 8.04
N LEU A 176 -29.26 -57.88 7.69
CA LEU A 176 -28.62 -56.95 8.60
C LEU A 176 -29.32 -55.59 8.51
N PHE A 177 -29.59 -54.98 9.66
CA PHE A 177 -30.32 -53.71 9.74
C PHE A 177 -29.42 -52.62 10.32
N ASN A 178 -29.48 -51.41 9.79
CA ASN A 178 -28.72 -50.28 10.32
C ASN A 178 -29.34 -49.73 11.62
N LYS A 179 -28.67 -48.75 12.26
CA LYS A 179 -29.18 -48.06 13.48
C LYS A 179 -30.56 -47.40 13.32
N MET A 180 -30.98 -47.09 12.09
CA MET A 180 -32.31 -46.54 11.80
C MET A 180 -33.34 -47.62 11.46
N HIS A 181 -32.99 -48.90 11.62
CA HIS A 181 -33.81 -50.07 11.29
C HIS A 181 -34.10 -50.23 9.79
N ASN A 182 -33.32 -49.59 8.92
CA ASN A 182 -33.36 -49.87 7.49
C ASN A 182 -32.48 -51.07 7.18
N ILE A 183 -32.85 -51.86 6.18
CA ILE A 183 -32.03 -52.97 5.70
C ILE A 183 -30.71 -52.39 5.16
N ASN A 184 -29.60 -52.82 5.75
CA ASN A 184 -28.25 -52.45 5.34
C ASN A 184 -27.74 -53.43 4.27
N GLU A 185 -27.84 -54.73 4.56
CA GLU A 185 -27.50 -55.80 3.63
C GLU A 185 -28.46 -56.99 3.85
N SER A 186 -28.82 -57.70 2.79
CA SER A 186 -29.65 -58.89 2.86
C SER A 186 -29.22 -59.92 1.82
N VAL A 187 -29.15 -61.18 2.21
CA VAL A 187 -28.98 -62.32 1.31
C VAL A 187 -30.09 -63.33 1.55
N ASN A 188 -30.59 -63.91 0.47
CA ASN A 188 -31.61 -64.94 0.50
C ASN A 188 -31.20 -66.08 -0.42
N GLU A 189 -31.30 -67.31 0.06
CA GLU A 189 -30.94 -68.51 -0.66
C GLU A 189 -31.92 -69.63 -0.32
N GLY A 190 -32.76 -70.05 -1.28
CA GLY A 190 -33.72 -71.15 -1.07
C GLY A 190 -35.00 -70.81 -0.29
N ILE A 191 -35.23 -69.54 0.06
CA ILE A 191 -36.50 -69.04 0.62
C ILE A 191 -37.16 -68.12 -0.41
N ASP A 192 -38.47 -68.19 -0.62
CA ASP A 192 -39.18 -67.29 -1.55
C ASP A 192 -39.30 -65.86 -1.00
N ASP A 193 -39.32 -64.88 -1.91
CA ASP A 193 -39.31 -63.45 -1.54
C ASP A 193 -40.56 -63.03 -0.74
N GLU A 194 -41.72 -63.65 -1.00
CA GLU A 194 -42.95 -63.37 -0.25
C GLU A 194 -42.81 -63.80 1.22
N THR A 195 -42.25 -64.99 1.46
CA THR A 195 -41.99 -65.50 2.80
C THR A 195 -40.88 -64.71 3.50
N GLN A 196 -39.83 -64.31 2.77
CA GLN A 196 -38.79 -63.44 3.30
C GLN A 196 -39.38 -62.08 3.74
N GLN A 197 -40.25 -61.48 2.94
CA GLN A 197 -40.92 -60.21 3.28
C GLN A 197 -41.82 -60.35 4.52
N LYS A 198 -42.59 -61.45 4.62
CA LYS A 198 -43.39 -61.76 5.83
C LYS A 198 -42.51 -61.90 7.08
N ILE A 199 -41.35 -62.53 6.98
CA ILE A 199 -40.38 -62.61 8.08
C ILE A 199 -39.92 -61.19 8.47
N ILE A 200 -39.55 -60.34 7.52
CA ILE A 200 -39.16 -58.94 7.78
C ILE A 200 -40.30 -58.18 8.49
N GLU A 201 -41.54 -58.33 8.04
CA GLU A 201 -42.72 -57.66 8.62
C GLU A 201 -43.03 -58.14 10.04
N MET A 202 -42.90 -59.44 10.30
CA MET A 202 -43.10 -60.03 11.63
C MET A 202 -42.13 -59.43 12.65
N PHE A 203 -40.86 -59.29 12.28
CA PHE A 203 -39.82 -58.88 13.21
C PHE A 203 -39.57 -57.37 13.23
N SER A 204 -39.92 -56.62 12.18
CA SER A 204 -39.89 -55.15 12.19
C SER A 204 -40.90 -54.56 13.20
N LYS A 205 -42.06 -55.20 13.40
CA LYS A 205 -43.05 -54.81 14.43
C LYS A 205 -42.53 -54.99 15.87
N GLU A 206 -41.74 -56.03 16.13
CA GLU A 206 -41.15 -56.28 17.46
C GLU A 206 -39.93 -55.42 17.76
N ILE A 207 -39.12 -55.09 16.74
CA ILE A 207 -37.92 -54.26 16.88
C ILE A 207 -38.29 -52.81 17.29
N ASN A 208 -39.41 -52.28 16.78
CA ASN A 208 -39.93 -50.96 17.17
C ASN A 208 -40.41 -50.86 18.63
N HIS A 209 -40.63 -51.98 19.32
CA HIS A 209 -41.14 -52.01 20.70
C HIS A 209 -40.07 -52.16 21.79
N LYS A 210 -38.79 -52.36 21.44
CA LYS A 210 -37.72 -52.68 22.42
C LYS A 210 -36.60 -51.63 22.59
N TYR A 211 -36.73 -50.44 22.02
CA TYR A 211 -35.89 -49.29 22.42
C TYR A 211 -36.70 -48.27 23.22
N PRO A 212 -36.18 -47.74 24.34
CA PRO A 212 -36.91 -46.77 25.13
C PRO A 212 -37.12 -45.50 24.29
N ARG A 213 -38.38 -45.21 23.94
CA ARG A 213 -38.78 -43.82 23.71
C ARG A 213 -38.39 -43.05 24.98
N LYS A 214 -37.67 -41.94 24.82
CA LYS A 214 -37.32 -40.99 25.90
C LYS A 214 -38.42 -40.97 26.96
N LEU A 215 -38.08 -41.32 28.20
CA LEU A 215 -38.96 -41.16 29.35
C LEU A 215 -39.47 -39.72 29.40
N SER A 216 -40.77 -39.53 29.21
CA SER A 216 -41.51 -38.55 29.99
C SER A 216 -42.17 -39.28 31.15
N ASN A 217 -42.00 -38.71 32.35
CA ASN A 217 -42.46 -39.23 33.63
C ASN A 217 -43.89 -39.80 33.60
N LYS A 218 -44.06 -41.03 34.08
CA LYS A 218 -45.12 -41.36 35.06
C LYS A 218 -44.89 -42.71 35.74
N LYS A 219 -45.06 -42.67 37.06
CA LYS A 219 -45.03 -43.77 38.04
C LYS A 219 -46.16 -44.79 37.78
N ASN A 220 -45.85 -46.08 37.74
CA ASN A 220 -46.25 -47.11 38.71
C ASN A 220 -46.22 -48.54 38.15
N ASN A 221 -45.68 -49.43 39.00
CA ASN A 221 -45.99 -50.84 39.25
C ASN A 221 -45.58 -51.96 38.26
N ASN A 222 -44.68 -52.79 38.81
CA ASN A 222 -44.59 -54.25 38.70
C ASN A 222 -44.37 -54.88 37.32
N ILE A 223 -43.12 -54.82 36.84
CA ILE A 223 -42.53 -55.90 36.05
C ILE A 223 -41.07 -56.06 36.49
N THR A 224 -40.78 -57.14 37.21
CA THR A 224 -39.40 -57.64 37.36
C THR A 224 -38.94 -58.21 36.03
N ASN A 225 -38.30 -57.40 35.19
CA ASN A 225 -37.63 -57.87 33.98
C ASN A 225 -36.17 -57.42 33.98
N ILE A 226 -35.31 -58.27 34.52
CA ILE A 226 -33.87 -58.25 34.24
C ILE A 226 -33.71 -58.93 32.86
N HIS A 227 -33.65 -58.14 31.79
CA HIS A 227 -33.28 -58.64 30.46
C HIS A 227 -31.94 -58.03 30.04
N HIS A 228 -30.86 -58.74 30.35
CA HIS A 228 -29.61 -58.64 29.62
C HIS A 228 -29.42 -59.90 28.79
N GLU A 229 -29.16 -59.67 27.50
CA GLU A 229 -28.50 -60.58 26.55
C GLU A 229 -29.24 -61.84 26.10
N GLY A 230 -29.16 -62.12 24.80
CA GLY A 230 -29.56 -63.41 24.27
C GLY A 230 -29.91 -63.33 22.80
N ILE A 231 -29.05 -63.92 21.97
CA ILE A 231 -29.47 -64.41 20.67
C ILE A 231 -30.67 -65.32 20.91
N THR A 232 -31.84 -64.95 20.40
CA THR A 232 -33.06 -65.76 20.56
C THR A 232 -33.24 -66.61 19.33
N VAL A 233 -33.37 -67.91 19.54
CA VAL A 233 -33.73 -68.87 18.48
C VAL A 233 -35.19 -69.26 18.70
N GLN A 234 -36.02 -69.13 17.67
CA GLN A 234 -37.43 -69.46 17.69
C GLN A 234 -37.78 -70.34 16.50
N SER A 235 -38.58 -71.39 16.71
CA SER A 235 -39.16 -72.16 15.60
C SER A 235 -40.55 -71.61 15.29
N VAL A 236 -40.78 -71.27 14.01
CA VAL A 236 -42.04 -70.68 13.53
C VAL A 236 -42.52 -71.48 12.33
N LYS A 237 -43.83 -71.74 12.22
CA LYS A 237 -44.42 -72.36 11.04
C LYS A 237 -45.06 -71.28 10.17
N LEU A 238 -44.56 -71.09 8.95
CA LEU A 238 -45.05 -70.10 7.97
C LEU A 238 -45.40 -70.82 6.67
N ASN A 239 -46.59 -70.56 6.12
CA ASN A 239 -47.09 -71.19 4.89
C ASN A 239 -47.00 -72.73 4.90
N GLY A 240 -47.19 -73.36 6.07
CA GLY A 240 -47.08 -74.82 6.23
C GLY A 240 -45.64 -75.37 6.36
N ARG A 241 -44.62 -74.56 6.09
CA ARG A 241 -43.19 -74.89 6.26
C ARG A 241 -42.67 -74.41 7.60
N LYS A 242 -41.66 -75.08 8.14
CA LYS A 242 -41.07 -74.78 9.45
C LYS A 242 -39.76 -74.00 9.25
N PHE A 243 -39.64 -72.90 9.97
CA PHE A 243 -38.50 -71.99 9.95
C PHE A 243 -37.87 -71.90 11.33
N ILE A 244 -36.57 -71.67 11.36
CA ILE A 244 -35.79 -71.39 12.55
C ILE A 244 -35.28 -69.97 12.40
N ILE A 245 -35.72 -69.10 13.30
CA ILE A 245 -35.43 -67.67 13.23
C ILE A 245 -34.55 -67.31 14.40
N ILE A 246 -33.36 -66.79 14.07
CA ILE A 246 -32.32 -66.43 15.02
C ILE A 246 -32.16 -64.93 14.98
N LYS A 247 -32.45 -64.27 16.10
CA LYS A 247 -32.26 -62.82 16.26
C LYS A 247 -30.83 -62.54 16.67
N LEU A 248 -30.16 -61.73 15.87
CA LEU A 248 -28.79 -61.31 16.08
C LEU A 248 -28.80 -59.97 16.82
N ILE A 249 -28.59 -59.96 18.14
CA ILE A 249 -28.67 -58.74 18.97
C ILE A 249 -27.34 -58.48 19.68
N ASN A 250 -26.82 -57.24 19.60
CA ASN A 250 -25.61 -56.79 20.31
C ASN A 250 -25.87 -55.45 21.04
N ARG A 251 -25.17 -55.19 22.16
CA ARG A 251 -25.28 -54.02 23.05
C ARG A 251 -25.08 -52.64 22.36
N THR A 252 -24.49 -52.60 21.16
CA THR A 252 -24.07 -51.33 20.50
C THR A 252 -24.73 -51.03 19.14
N CYS A 253 -25.81 -51.75 18.77
CA CYS A 253 -26.42 -51.90 17.42
C CYS A 253 -25.48 -52.63 16.44
N GLU A 254 -25.91 -53.64 15.67
CA GLU A 254 -27.05 -53.70 14.73
C GLU A 254 -27.78 -55.06 14.74
N CYS A 255 -29.11 -55.03 14.56
CA CYS A 255 -30.03 -56.14 14.84
C CYS A 255 -30.32 -56.97 13.59
N GLY A 256 -29.59 -58.06 13.35
CA GLY A 256 -29.80 -58.93 12.19
C GLY A 256 -30.83 -60.06 12.43
N ILE A 257 -31.31 -60.67 11.35
CA ILE A 257 -32.19 -61.83 11.38
C ILE A 257 -31.60 -62.91 10.48
N LEU A 258 -31.29 -64.07 11.06
CA LEU A 258 -30.94 -65.29 10.33
C LEU A 258 -32.16 -66.22 10.34
N SER A 259 -32.67 -66.56 9.17
CA SER A 259 -33.83 -67.42 8.97
C SER A 259 -33.40 -68.68 8.24
N LEU A 260 -33.66 -69.85 8.82
CA LEU A 260 -33.31 -71.14 8.23
C LEU A 260 -34.59 -71.94 7.97
N LEU A 261 -34.80 -72.38 6.75
CA LEU A 261 -35.91 -73.25 6.36
C LEU A 261 -35.57 -74.70 6.70
N CYS A 262 -36.40 -75.34 7.51
CA CYS A 262 -36.14 -76.64 8.11
C CYS A 262 -37.39 -77.52 8.02
N GLU A 263 -37.41 -78.51 7.11
CA GLU A 263 -38.65 -79.26 6.81
C GLU A 263 -38.80 -80.55 7.65
N ASN A 264 -37.69 -81.24 7.95
CA ASN A 264 -37.72 -82.59 8.54
C ASN A 264 -36.94 -82.73 9.85
N TYR A 265 -36.61 -81.63 10.52
CA TYR A 265 -35.75 -81.64 11.70
C TYR A 265 -36.37 -80.90 12.92
N GLU A 266 -36.24 -81.52 14.08
CA GLU A 266 -36.64 -80.95 15.37
C GLU A 266 -35.41 -80.56 16.17
N LEU A 267 -35.33 -79.27 16.52
CA LEU A 267 -34.24 -78.70 17.29
C LEU A 267 -34.29 -79.16 18.74
N GLN A 268 -33.16 -79.68 19.22
CA GLN A 268 -32.92 -79.96 20.62
C GLN A 268 -32.29 -78.76 21.35
N ALA A 269 -32.19 -78.85 22.67
CA ALA A 269 -31.56 -77.80 23.48
C ALA A 269 -30.10 -77.52 23.05
N ASP A 270 -29.34 -78.58 22.76
CA ASP A 270 -27.93 -78.48 22.36
C ASP A 270 -27.78 -77.84 20.96
N ASP A 271 -28.67 -78.17 20.02
CA ASP A 271 -28.72 -77.58 18.68
C ASP A 271 -28.99 -76.07 18.76
N MET A 272 -29.91 -75.68 19.65
CA MET A 272 -30.25 -74.27 19.89
C MET A 272 -29.06 -73.49 20.47
N GLN A 273 -28.26 -74.12 21.34
CA GLN A 273 -27.06 -73.51 21.90
C GLN A 273 -25.97 -73.33 20.84
N LEU A 274 -25.78 -74.33 19.98
CA LEU A 274 -24.80 -74.29 18.89
C LEU A 274 -25.18 -73.23 17.84
N LEU A 275 -26.45 -73.14 17.45
CA LEU A 275 -26.94 -72.08 16.56
C LEU A 275 -26.77 -70.68 17.16
N LYS A 276 -26.90 -70.53 18.49
CA LYS A 276 -26.60 -69.27 19.18
C LYS A 276 -25.11 -68.92 19.12
N SER A 277 -24.21 -69.91 19.30
CA SER A 277 -22.77 -69.75 19.18
C SER A 277 -22.39 -69.21 17.79
N ILE A 278 -22.84 -69.91 16.74
CA ILE A 278 -22.62 -69.54 15.34
C ILE A 278 -23.11 -68.12 15.05
N ALA A 279 -24.33 -67.80 15.50
CA ALA A 279 -24.92 -66.48 15.34
C ALA A 279 -24.09 -65.38 16.03
N ASN A 280 -23.50 -65.64 17.19
CA ASN A 280 -22.66 -64.69 17.90
C ASN A 280 -21.37 -64.39 17.11
N ASP A 281 -20.72 -65.42 16.60
CA ASP A 281 -19.48 -65.29 15.83
C ASP A 281 -19.68 -64.46 14.55
N ILE A 282 -20.81 -64.65 13.86
CA ILE A 282 -21.19 -63.87 12.68
C ILE A 282 -21.30 -62.38 13.03
N ILE A 283 -21.97 -62.03 14.14
CA ILE A 283 -22.18 -60.63 14.56
C ILE A 283 -20.85 -59.96 14.93
N ILE A 284 -20.00 -60.66 15.68
CA ILE A 284 -18.69 -60.13 16.10
C ILE A 284 -17.83 -59.84 14.87
N SER A 285 -17.81 -60.76 13.91
CA SER A 285 -17.09 -60.57 12.65
C SER A 285 -17.57 -59.34 11.89
N GLN A 286 -18.90 -59.15 11.77
CA GLN A 286 -19.48 -57.98 11.11
C GLN A 286 -19.07 -56.65 11.76
N LYS A 287 -19.06 -56.59 13.10
CA LYS A 287 -18.60 -55.42 13.84
C LYS A 287 -17.14 -55.07 13.55
N ASN A 288 -16.26 -56.07 13.51
CA ASN A 288 -14.84 -55.87 13.26
C ASN A 288 -14.57 -55.35 11.84
N ILE A 289 -15.30 -55.84 10.84
CA ILE A 289 -15.22 -55.35 9.45
C ILE A 289 -15.60 -53.87 9.39
N SER A 290 -16.71 -53.47 10.02
CA SER A 290 -17.18 -52.08 10.05
C SER A 290 -16.17 -51.12 10.70
N LEU A 291 -15.60 -51.49 11.85
CA LEU A 291 -14.58 -50.69 12.55
C LEU A 291 -13.32 -50.46 11.70
N ASN A 292 -12.85 -51.49 10.99
CA ASN A 292 -11.67 -51.40 10.15
C ASN A 292 -11.88 -50.48 8.93
N ILE A 293 -13.07 -50.48 8.33
CA ILE A 293 -13.42 -49.58 7.23
C ILE A 293 -13.39 -48.13 7.74
N LYS A 294 -14.09 -47.85 8.85
CA LYS A 294 -14.15 -46.49 9.43
C LYS A 294 -12.77 -45.95 9.83
N LYS A 295 -11.90 -46.80 10.38
CA LYS A 295 -10.51 -46.42 10.71
C LYS A 295 -9.72 -46.01 9.45
N LYS A 296 -9.87 -46.74 8.34
CA LYS A 296 -9.21 -46.42 7.08
C LYS A 296 -9.72 -45.11 6.47
N GLU A 297 -11.02 -44.84 6.55
CA GLU A 297 -11.61 -43.59 6.05
C GLU A 297 -11.10 -42.37 6.82
N ILE A 298 -11.09 -42.43 8.16
CA ILE A 298 -10.56 -41.33 8.99
C ILE A 298 -9.08 -41.10 8.69
N PHE A 299 -8.28 -42.16 8.57
CA PHE A 299 -6.87 -42.03 8.24
C PHE A 299 -6.65 -41.42 6.85
N ARG A 300 -7.42 -41.83 5.84
CA ARG A 300 -7.37 -41.21 4.51
C ARG A 300 -7.74 -39.74 4.54
N ALA A 301 -8.84 -39.39 5.21
CA ALA A 301 -9.30 -38.01 5.33
C ALA A 301 -8.25 -37.13 6.04
N LEU A 302 -7.57 -37.67 7.06
CA LEU A 302 -6.48 -36.98 7.74
C LEU A 302 -5.30 -36.71 6.80
N VAL A 303 -4.81 -37.74 6.10
CA VAL A 303 -3.69 -37.62 5.15
C VAL A 303 -4.04 -36.64 4.02
N GLU A 304 -5.26 -36.71 3.49
CA GLU A 304 -5.72 -35.84 2.42
C GLU A 304 -5.88 -34.39 2.90
N SER A 305 -6.32 -34.18 4.15
CA SER A 305 -6.38 -32.85 4.76
C SER A 305 -4.99 -32.28 5.02
N GLU A 306 -4.05 -33.07 5.57
CA GLU A 306 -2.66 -32.62 5.79
C GLU A 306 -1.99 -32.24 4.48
N LYS A 307 -2.14 -33.08 3.45
CA LYS A 307 -1.63 -32.79 2.11
C LYS A 307 -2.21 -31.49 1.55
N ARG A 308 -3.52 -31.30 1.69
CA ARG A 308 -4.20 -30.07 1.23
C ARG A 308 -3.68 -28.82 1.95
N TYR A 309 -3.44 -28.88 3.26
CA TYR A 309 -2.86 -27.76 3.99
C TYR A 309 -1.43 -27.45 3.57
N HIS A 310 -0.61 -28.48 3.37
CA HIS A 310 0.75 -28.32 2.89
C HIS A 310 0.77 -27.68 1.49
N GLU A 311 -0.06 -28.16 0.56
CA GLU A 311 -0.19 -27.57 -0.79
C GLU A 311 -0.61 -26.09 -0.74
N VAL A 312 -1.58 -25.72 0.11
CA VAL A 312 -2.01 -24.32 0.27
C VAL A 312 -0.89 -23.40 0.78
N ILE A 313 -0.04 -23.89 1.69
CA ILE A 313 1.09 -23.11 2.22
C ILE A 313 2.21 -22.99 1.18
N GLU A 314 2.49 -24.06 0.45
CA GLU A 314 3.50 -24.09 -0.62
C GLU A 314 3.11 -23.22 -1.82
N ASP A 315 1.83 -23.17 -2.19
CA ASP A 315 1.34 -22.36 -3.30
C ASP A 315 1.01 -20.91 -2.92
N ALA A 316 1.11 -20.55 -1.64
CA ALA A 316 0.92 -19.18 -1.18
C ALA A 316 1.95 -18.24 -1.83
N THR A 317 1.51 -17.07 -2.28
CA THR A 317 2.39 -16.04 -2.86
C THR A 317 3.20 -15.30 -1.80
N ASP A 318 2.68 -15.21 -0.58
CA ASP A 318 3.37 -14.64 0.56
C ASP A 318 4.47 -15.59 1.06
N ILE A 319 5.54 -14.99 1.58
CA ILE A 319 6.70 -15.69 2.15
C ILE A 319 6.28 -16.23 3.51
N ILE A 320 6.26 -17.55 3.69
CA ILE A 320 5.86 -18.19 4.95
C ILE A 320 7.04 -18.98 5.51
N PHE A 321 7.35 -18.77 6.78
CA PHE A 321 8.39 -19.53 7.46
C PHE A 321 8.16 -19.63 8.96
N ILE A 322 8.81 -20.63 9.56
CA ILE A 322 8.77 -20.89 11.00
C ILE A 322 10.21 -20.85 11.52
N THR A 323 10.37 -20.29 12.71
CA THR A 323 11.64 -20.28 13.43
C THR A 323 11.48 -20.86 14.84
N ASP A 324 12.56 -21.40 15.38
CA ASP A 324 12.65 -21.69 16.81
C ASP A 324 12.80 -20.40 17.65
N LEU A 325 12.84 -20.53 18.97
CA LEU A 325 13.05 -19.39 19.88
C LEU A 325 14.37 -18.65 19.66
N CYS A 326 15.38 -19.33 19.13
CA CYS A 326 16.69 -18.75 18.85
C CYS A 326 16.72 -18.00 17.51
N GLY A 327 15.66 -18.13 16.70
CA GLY A 327 15.57 -17.50 15.38
C GLY A 327 16.11 -18.37 14.24
N ASN A 328 16.30 -19.67 14.45
CA ASN A 328 16.74 -20.58 13.40
C ASN A 328 15.56 -21.07 12.58
N PHE A 329 15.68 -21.09 11.25
CA PHE A 329 14.60 -21.57 10.38
C PHE A 329 14.34 -23.07 10.58
N THR A 330 13.08 -23.42 10.86
CA THR A 330 12.62 -24.82 10.98
C THR A 330 11.70 -25.23 9.83
N TYR A 331 11.12 -24.26 9.11
CA TYR A 331 10.32 -24.47 7.91
C TYR A 331 10.32 -23.21 7.04
N VAL A 332 10.30 -23.38 5.72
CA VAL A 332 10.06 -22.32 4.74
C VAL A 332 9.19 -22.85 3.62
N ASN A 333 8.34 -22.01 3.03
CA ASN A 333 7.59 -22.37 1.83
C ASN A 333 8.35 -22.03 0.53
N LYS A 334 7.82 -22.49 -0.61
CA LYS A 334 8.33 -22.17 -1.95
C LYS A 334 8.47 -20.68 -2.27
N ALA A 335 7.56 -19.83 -1.77
CA ALA A 335 7.67 -18.38 -1.97
C ALA A 335 8.91 -17.79 -1.30
N TRP A 336 9.28 -18.29 -0.12
CA TRP A 336 10.52 -17.91 0.56
C TRP A 336 11.76 -18.25 -0.29
N ILE A 337 11.81 -19.46 -0.84
CA ILE A 337 12.90 -19.93 -1.72
C ILE A 337 13.01 -19.04 -2.96
N THR A 338 11.87 -18.75 -3.59
CA THR A 338 11.81 -17.94 -4.83
C THR A 338 12.23 -16.49 -4.58
N ASN A 339 11.82 -15.89 -3.46
CA ASN A 339 12.14 -14.50 -3.13
C ASN A 339 13.56 -14.29 -2.61
N SER A 340 14.10 -15.27 -1.90
CA SER A 340 15.44 -15.19 -1.29
C SER A 340 16.55 -15.68 -2.22
N GLY A 341 16.24 -16.62 -3.12
CA GLY A 341 17.20 -17.29 -4.00
C GLY A 341 17.98 -18.44 -3.35
N PHE A 342 17.70 -18.76 -2.08
CA PHE A 342 18.32 -19.87 -1.36
C PHE A 342 17.46 -21.14 -1.42
N THR A 343 18.09 -22.30 -1.39
CA THR A 343 17.37 -23.59 -1.33
C THR A 343 17.00 -23.95 0.10
N GLU A 344 15.95 -24.74 0.30
CA GLU A 344 15.50 -25.19 1.62
C GLU A 344 16.63 -25.86 2.44
N LYS A 345 17.45 -26.70 1.79
CA LYS A 345 18.57 -27.38 2.47
C LYS A 345 19.67 -26.46 2.95
N GLU A 346 19.84 -25.30 2.31
CA GLU A 346 20.86 -24.32 2.68
C GLU A 346 20.44 -23.51 3.90
N ILE A 347 19.14 -23.43 4.22
CA ILE A 347 18.61 -22.44 5.16
C ILE A 347 18.06 -23.04 6.43
N LEU A 348 17.62 -24.30 6.41
CA LEU A 348 17.12 -24.97 7.60
C LEU A 348 18.23 -25.02 8.67
N GLY A 349 17.95 -24.47 9.84
CA GLY A 349 18.90 -24.34 10.95
C GLY A 349 19.76 -23.07 10.96
N LEU A 350 19.77 -22.27 9.87
CA LEU A 350 20.44 -20.97 9.88
C LEU A 350 19.60 -19.92 10.60
N ASN A 351 20.26 -18.89 11.14
CA ASN A 351 19.60 -17.82 11.87
C ASN A 351 19.13 -16.69 10.93
N TYR A 352 17.92 -16.15 11.14
CA TYR A 352 17.39 -15.06 10.31
C TYR A 352 18.29 -13.81 10.28
N LEU A 353 19.08 -13.56 11.33
CA LEU A 353 19.97 -12.40 11.41
C LEU A 353 21.12 -12.43 10.39
N GLU A 354 21.42 -13.57 9.77
CA GLU A 354 22.45 -13.67 8.73
C GLU A 354 22.05 -12.93 7.44
N PHE A 355 20.75 -12.84 7.18
CA PHE A 355 20.19 -12.26 5.96
C PHE A 355 19.80 -10.78 6.10
N ILE A 356 19.96 -10.22 7.30
CA ILE A 356 19.62 -8.84 7.61
C ILE A 356 20.88 -7.97 7.50
N LEU A 357 20.72 -6.75 6.97
CA LEU A 357 21.85 -5.83 6.85
C LEU A 357 22.42 -5.45 8.22
N PRO A 358 23.75 -5.23 8.36
CA PRO A 358 24.40 -4.97 9.64
C PRO A 358 23.76 -3.83 10.46
N ASN A 359 23.35 -2.75 9.81
CA ASN A 359 22.72 -1.59 10.45
C ASN A 359 21.27 -1.83 10.93
N HIS A 360 20.64 -2.95 10.55
CA HIS A 360 19.27 -3.31 10.94
C HIS A 360 19.21 -4.52 11.89
N LYS A 361 20.32 -5.22 12.12
CA LYS A 361 20.35 -6.44 12.97
C LYS A 361 19.86 -6.15 14.39
N ASP A 362 20.35 -5.08 15.01
CA ASP A 362 19.96 -4.72 16.37
C ASP A 362 18.48 -4.38 16.48
N THR A 363 17.94 -3.65 15.50
CA THR A 363 16.51 -3.31 15.43
C THR A 363 15.64 -4.55 15.33
N VAL A 364 16.00 -5.49 14.46
CA VAL A 364 15.20 -6.72 14.28
C VAL A 364 15.32 -7.63 15.49
N LYS A 365 16.51 -7.77 16.07
CA LYS A 365 16.72 -8.54 17.30
C LYS A 365 15.85 -8.00 18.44
N LYS A 366 15.90 -6.68 18.66
CA LYS A 366 15.12 -6.01 19.71
C LYS A 366 13.61 -6.18 19.51
N PHE A 367 13.13 -6.16 18.27
CA PHE A 367 11.73 -6.42 17.95
C PHE A 367 11.26 -7.81 18.43
N TYR A 368 12.02 -8.87 18.14
CA TYR A 368 11.65 -10.22 18.58
C TYR A 368 11.76 -10.40 20.10
N GLU A 369 12.77 -9.78 20.73
CA GLU A 369 12.91 -9.76 22.19
C GLU A 369 11.72 -9.07 22.87
N GLU A 370 11.31 -7.90 22.38
CA GLU A 370 10.14 -7.16 22.89
C GLU A 370 8.85 -7.94 22.70
N GLN A 371 8.66 -8.58 21.54
CA GLN A 371 7.49 -9.42 21.27
C GLN A 371 7.42 -10.61 22.24
N TYR A 372 8.55 -11.29 22.45
CA TYR A 372 8.64 -12.42 23.39
C TYR A 372 8.34 -11.99 24.84
N MET A 373 8.96 -10.89 25.29
CA MET A 373 8.81 -10.38 26.65
C MET A 373 7.40 -9.88 26.95
N SER A 374 6.78 -9.18 25.99
CA SER A 374 5.40 -8.68 26.11
C SER A 374 4.34 -9.77 25.95
N LYS A 375 4.73 -10.98 25.48
CA LYS A 375 3.82 -12.05 25.04
C LYS A 375 2.76 -11.57 24.04
N GLN A 376 3.11 -10.56 23.23
CA GLN A 376 2.23 -10.04 22.20
C GLN A 376 2.10 -11.08 21.08
N ASN A 377 0.90 -11.64 20.92
CA ASN A 377 0.67 -12.76 20.00
C ASN A 377 1.01 -12.43 18.54
N SER A 378 0.84 -11.17 18.11
CA SER A 378 1.11 -10.73 16.74
C SER A 378 1.76 -9.36 16.72
N ALA A 379 2.83 -9.20 15.94
CA ALA A 379 3.57 -7.96 15.76
C ALA A 379 4.03 -7.78 14.30
N TYR A 380 4.22 -6.54 13.87
CA TYR A 380 4.60 -6.20 12.49
C TYR A 380 5.94 -5.46 12.43
N LEU A 381 6.79 -5.84 11.47
CA LEU A 381 8.09 -5.22 11.23
C LEU A 381 8.39 -5.13 9.74
N GLU A 382 9.02 -4.03 9.33
CA GLU A 382 9.59 -3.88 7.99
C GLU A 382 11.11 -3.81 8.07
N TYR A 383 11.81 -4.61 7.25
CA TYR A 383 13.26 -4.61 7.24
C TYR A 383 13.85 -4.96 5.86
N PRO A 384 15.07 -4.49 5.58
CA PRO A 384 15.78 -4.87 4.38
C PRO A 384 16.43 -6.25 4.55
N PHE A 385 16.14 -7.13 3.59
CA PHE A 385 16.62 -8.50 3.48
C PHE A 385 17.60 -8.61 2.31
N LYS A 386 18.72 -9.29 2.53
CA LYS A 386 19.75 -9.54 1.53
C LYS A 386 19.55 -10.92 0.89
N THR A 387 19.28 -10.94 -0.41
CA THR A 387 19.10 -12.17 -1.21
C THR A 387 20.45 -12.83 -1.53
N LYS A 388 20.43 -14.09 -2.00
CA LYS A 388 21.63 -14.88 -2.34
C LYS A 388 22.51 -14.21 -3.39
N ASP A 389 21.91 -13.56 -4.36
CA ASP A 389 22.59 -12.82 -5.43
C ASP A 389 23.04 -11.41 -5.00
N GLY A 390 22.85 -11.05 -3.73
CA GLY A 390 23.32 -9.81 -3.13
C GLY A 390 22.39 -8.61 -3.28
N ARG A 391 21.21 -8.77 -3.91
CA ARG A 391 20.20 -7.71 -3.98
C ARG A 391 19.59 -7.45 -2.60
N ILE A 392 19.08 -6.24 -2.41
CA ILE A 392 18.34 -5.86 -1.21
C ILE A 392 16.86 -5.79 -1.57
N LYS A 393 16.06 -6.57 -0.87
CA LYS A 393 14.60 -6.51 -0.89
C LYS A 393 14.09 -5.99 0.44
N TRP A 394 12.94 -5.35 0.47
CA TRP A 394 12.27 -4.98 1.71
C TRP A 394 11.15 -5.96 2.00
N PHE A 395 11.17 -6.56 3.18
CA PHE A 395 10.11 -7.44 3.66
C PHE A 395 9.29 -6.75 4.73
N GLY A 396 7.98 -6.73 4.54
CA GLY A 396 7.01 -6.38 5.56
C GLY A 396 6.45 -7.67 6.15
N GLN A 397 6.69 -7.90 7.43
CA GLN A 397 6.49 -9.18 8.09
C GLN A 397 5.54 -9.06 9.27
N VAL A 398 4.59 -9.99 9.34
CA VAL A 398 3.81 -10.29 10.53
C VAL A 398 4.44 -11.51 11.22
N SER A 399 4.81 -11.34 12.49
CA SER A 399 5.34 -12.39 13.36
C SER A 399 4.28 -12.81 14.37
N ASN A 400 3.97 -14.10 14.45
CA ASN A 400 3.06 -14.68 15.44
C ASN A 400 3.79 -15.66 16.37
N LEU A 401 3.45 -15.64 17.66
CA LEU A 401 4.04 -16.57 18.64
C LEU A 401 3.45 -17.97 18.51
N ILE A 402 4.30 -19.00 18.55
CA ILE A 402 3.89 -20.40 18.63
C ILE A 402 3.97 -20.84 20.09
N PHE A 403 2.90 -21.45 20.61
CA PHE A 403 2.84 -21.94 21.99
C PHE A 403 2.88 -23.46 22.04
N ASN A 404 3.73 -23.99 22.92
CA ASN A 404 3.74 -25.39 23.33
C ASN A 404 3.57 -25.45 24.86
N ASN A 405 2.50 -26.08 25.34
CA ASN A 405 2.16 -26.19 26.77
C ASN A 405 2.25 -24.84 27.53
N ASN A 406 1.64 -23.78 27.00
CA ASN A 406 1.66 -22.39 27.50
C ASN A 406 3.03 -21.67 27.49
N ASN A 407 4.09 -22.30 27.00
CA ASN A 407 5.37 -21.64 26.76
C ASN A 407 5.52 -21.32 25.28
N VAL A 408 6.11 -20.16 24.96
CA VAL A 408 6.45 -19.84 23.58
C VAL A 408 7.55 -20.80 23.13
N SER A 409 7.38 -21.44 21.96
CA SER A 409 8.33 -22.40 21.39
C SER A 409 8.99 -21.92 20.10
N GLY A 410 8.55 -20.79 19.56
CA GLY A 410 9.09 -20.20 18.34
C GLY A 410 8.15 -19.17 17.73
N PHE A 411 8.40 -18.84 16.48
CA PHE A 411 7.66 -17.83 15.74
C PHE A 411 7.17 -18.39 14.41
N HIS A 412 5.90 -18.14 14.07
CA HIS A 412 5.32 -18.38 12.76
C HIS A 412 5.16 -17.04 12.05
N LEU A 413 5.75 -16.91 10.87
CA LEU A 413 5.86 -15.62 10.23
C LEU A 413 5.38 -15.64 8.77
N ILE A 414 4.70 -14.56 8.41
CA ILE A 414 4.24 -14.29 7.06
C ILE A 414 4.85 -12.96 6.64
N ALA A 415 5.59 -12.96 5.55
CA ALA A 415 6.27 -11.80 5.02
C ALA A 415 5.84 -11.54 3.56
N ARG A 416 5.84 -10.26 3.18
CA ARG A 416 5.57 -9.82 1.82
C ARG A 416 6.70 -8.94 1.33
N ASP A 417 7.08 -9.13 0.07
CA ASP A 417 7.99 -8.21 -0.62
C ASP A 417 7.30 -6.86 -0.83
N ILE A 418 7.80 -5.83 -0.17
CA ILE A 418 7.33 -4.44 -0.23
C ILE A 418 8.37 -3.52 -0.89
N THR A 419 9.34 -4.09 -1.61
CA THR A 419 10.45 -3.34 -2.23
C THR A 419 9.93 -2.23 -3.16
N ASP A 420 8.94 -2.53 -4.00
CA ASP A 420 8.40 -1.55 -4.94
C ASP A 420 7.67 -0.41 -4.22
N ARG A 421 6.96 -0.73 -3.13
CA ARG A 421 6.35 0.29 -2.27
C ARG A 421 7.41 1.22 -1.68
N LYS A 422 8.49 0.66 -1.11
CA LYS A 422 9.59 1.44 -0.52
C LYS A 422 10.29 2.33 -1.56
N LYS A 423 10.55 1.80 -2.76
CA LYS A 423 11.10 2.59 -3.87
C LYS A 423 10.17 3.73 -4.27
N MET A 424 8.86 3.48 -4.34
CA MET A 424 7.89 4.53 -4.68
C MET A 424 7.81 5.60 -3.57
N GLU A 425 7.81 5.21 -2.29
CA GLU A 425 7.89 6.14 -1.16
C GLU A 425 9.14 7.02 -1.23
N GLU A 426 10.29 6.43 -1.56
CA GLU A 426 11.56 7.16 -1.71
C GLU A 426 11.54 8.10 -2.92
N VAL A 427 11.02 7.65 -4.06
CA VAL A 427 10.83 8.49 -5.26
C VAL A 427 9.90 9.67 -4.95
N LEU A 428 8.77 9.42 -4.29
CA LEU A 428 7.82 10.49 -3.90
C LEU A 428 8.48 11.48 -2.94
N LYS A 429 9.21 10.99 -1.94
CA LYS A 429 9.94 11.85 -0.99
C LYS A 429 11.01 12.67 -1.71
N HIS A 430 11.74 12.06 -2.64
CA HIS A 430 12.74 12.75 -3.46
C HIS A 430 12.08 13.83 -4.32
N ARG A 431 11.01 13.50 -5.04
CA ARG A 431 10.21 14.45 -5.84
C ARG A 431 9.67 15.61 -5.01
N GLN A 432 9.18 15.34 -3.81
CA GLN A 432 8.68 16.37 -2.89
C GLN A 432 9.80 17.32 -2.45
N ASN A 433 10.99 16.78 -2.16
CA ASN A 433 12.17 17.58 -1.82
C ASN A 433 12.68 18.40 -3.01
N GLU A 434 12.72 17.81 -4.22
CA GLU A 434 13.04 18.51 -5.46
C GLU A 434 12.09 19.70 -5.66
N MET A 435 10.78 19.47 -5.58
CA MET A 435 9.77 20.52 -5.75
C MET A 435 9.90 21.63 -4.70
N THR A 436 10.14 21.28 -3.44
CA THR A 436 10.34 22.25 -2.36
C THR A 436 11.59 23.11 -2.63
N THR A 437 12.69 22.46 -3.02
CA THR A 437 13.95 23.15 -3.35
C THR A 437 13.79 24.07 -4.56
N LEU A 438 13.09 23.63 -5.61
CA LEU A 438 12.80 24.45 -6.78
C LEU A 438 11.99 25.69 -6.42
N LEU A 439 10.93 25.54 -5.62
CA LEU A 439 10.10 26.66 -5.17
C LEU A 439 10.88 27.66 -4.30
N ASP A 440 11.75 27.18 -3.42
CA ASP A 440 12.56 28.03 -2.55
C ASP A 440 13.72 28.71 -3.30
N SER A 441 14.13 28.18 -4.45
CA SER A 441 15.14 28.80 -5.32
C SER A 441 14.62 29.96 -6.17
N ILE A 442 13.30 30.18 -6.23
CA ILE A 442 12.70 31.29 -6.95
C ILE A 442 13.11 32.61 -6.25
N PRO A 443 13.71 33.59 -6.97
CA PRO A 443 14.12 34.87 -6.40
C PRO A 443 12.92 35.83 -6.24
N GLY A 444 11.82 35.32 -5.69
CA GLY A 444 10.53 35.95 -5.54
C GLY A 444 9.65 35.10 -4.63
N PHE A 445 8.66 35.72 -3.99
CA PHE A 445 7.74 34.98 -3.14
C PHE A 445 6.75 34.22 -4.01
N ALA A 446 6.51 32.96 -3.64
CA ALA A 446 5.67 32.04 -4.39
C ALA A 446 4.71 31.32 -3.45
N PHE A 447 3.45 31.24 -3.84
CA PHE A 447 2.44 30.49 -3.11
C PHE A 447 1.43 29.84 -4.04
N LEU A 448 0.72 28.84 -3.55
CA LEU A 448 -0.39 28.18 -4.21
C LEU A 448 -1.59 28.20 -3.26
N LYS A 449 -2.77 28.58 -3.77
CA LYS A 449 -4.04 28.53 -3.05
C LYS A 449 -5.02 27.57 -3.71
N ASP A 450 -5.85 26.91 -2.90
CA ASP A 450 -6.98 26.13 -3.39
C ASP A 450 -8.18 27.02 -3.79
N ASN A 451 -9.25 26.40 -4.29
CA ASN A 451 -10.49 27.10 -4.66
C ASN A 451 -11.26 27.71 -3.48
N ASN A 452 -10.88 27.39 -2.24
CA ASN A 452 -11.41 28.01 -1.03
C ASN A 452 -10.51 29.15 -0.53
N HIS A 453 -9.57 29.62 -1.37
CA HIS A 453 -8.61 30.68 -1.05
C HIS A 453 -7.63 30.34 0.08
N LYS A 454 -7.44 29.05 0.38
CA LYS A 454 -6.51 28.60 1.42
C LYS A 454 -5.14 28.32 0.83
N TYR A 455 -4.10 28.80 1.50
CA TYR A 455 -2.72 28.49 1.13
C TYR A 455 -2.45 26.99 1.29
N ILE A 456 -2.02 26.33 0.21
CA ILE A 456 -1.63 24.91 0.20
C ILE A 456 -0.13 24.72 0.02
N ILE A 457 0.55 25.68 -0.61
CA ILE A 457 2.00 25.73 -0.74
C ILE A 457 2.47 27.17 -0.57
N ALA A 458 3.62 27.35 0.08
CA ALA A 458 4.35 28.60 0.15
C ALA A 458 5.86 28.31 0.13
N ASN A 459 6.64 29.14 -0.57
CA ASN A 459 8.09 29.11 -0.50
C ASN A 459 8.60 29.88 0.73
N GLN A 460 9.88 29.69 1.06
CA GLN A 460 10.48 30.28 2.25
C GLN A 460 10.44 31.81 2.21
N LEU A 461 10.70 32.43 1.05
CA LEU A 461 10.69 33.89 0.93
C LEU A 461 9.30 34.49 1.17
N PHE A 462 8.22 33.81 0.77
CA PHE A 462 6.86 34.21 1.13
C PHE A 462 6.62 34.10 2.64
N CYS A 463 7.10 33.04 3.28
CA CYS A 463 6.99 32.86 4.73
C CYS A 463 7.71 34.00 5.48
N ASP A 464 8.94 34.31 5.07
CA ASP A 464 9.76 35.38 5.64
C ASP A 464 9.12 36.75 5.45
N LEU A 465 8.54 37.00 4.27
CA LEU A 465 7.82 38.23 3.99
C LEU A 465 6.61 38.40 4.91
N MET A 466 5.82 37.34 5.09
CA MET A 466 4.58 37.37 5.87
C MET A 466 4.83 37.29 7.38
N GLY A 467 6.03 36.90 7.83
CA GLY A 467 6.38 36.77 9.24
C GLY A 467 5.84 35.51 9.92
N TYR A 468 5.43 34.49 9.15
CA TYR A 468 4.85 33.24 9.66
C TYR A 468 5.64 32.03 9.17
N THR A 469 5.65 30.95 9.96
CA THR A 469 6.22 29.68 9.49
C THR A 469 5.31 29.02 8.46
N LYS A 470 5.89 28.16 7.61
CA LYS A 470 5.13 27.38 6.62
C LYS A 470 3.95 26.63 7.25
N LYS A 471 4.12 26.04 8.44
CA LYS A 471 3.05 25.31 9.14
C LYS A 471 1.89 26.20 9.59
N GLU A 472 2.17 27.48 9.89
CA GLU A 472 1.14 28.45 10.31
C GLU A 472 0.39 29.03 9.11
N ILE A 473 1.03 29.13 7.95
CA ILE A 473 0.43 29.62 6.70
C ILE A 473 -0.47 28.56 6.06
N ILE A 474 -0.06 27.29 6.00
CA ILE A 474 -0.83 26.26 5.28
C ILE A 474 -2.23 26.08 5.92
N GLY A 475 -3.25 26.14 5.08
CA GLY A 475 -4.67 26.01 5.46
C GLY A 475 -5.34 27.32 5.87
N LYS A 476 -4.59 28.42 5.96
CA LYS A 476 -5.10 29.78 6.25
C LYS A 476 -5.51 30.51 4.97
N THR A 477 -6.34 31.52 5.12
CA THR A 477 -6.78 32.45 4.06
C THR A 477 -6.06 33.79 4.19
N ASP A 478 -6.17 34.69 3.19
CA ASP A 478 -5.60 36.04 3.32
C ASP A 478 -6.15 36.80 4.53
N TYR A 479 -7.41 36.60 4.92
CA TYR A 479 -8.01 37.25 6.10
C TYR A 479 -7.39 36.81 7.43
N ASP A 480 -6.80 35.62 7.48
CA ASP A 480 -6.13 35.13 8.67
C ASP A 480 -4.71 35.71 8.84
N LEU A 481 -4.10 36.19 7.75
CA LEU A 481 -2.68 36.55 7.70
C LEU A 481 -2.41 38.03 7.39
N LEU A 482 -3.33 38.71 6.70
CA LEU A 482 -3.18 40.09 6.25
C LEU A 482 -4.26 41.00 6.87
N PRO A 483 -3.98 42.32 6.98
CA PRO A 483 -5.00 43.31 7.29
C PRO A 483 -6.21 43.23 6.34
N ALA A 484 -7.40 43.45 6.89
CA ALA A 484 -8.68 43.21 6.19
C ALA A 484 -8.77 43.87 4.80
N LYS A 485 -8.26 45.10 4.67
CA LYS A 485 -8.27 45.84 3.41
C LYS A 485 -7.41 45.20 2.32
N GLU A 486 -6.26 44.64 2.67
CA GLU A 486 -5.35 43.96 1.72
C GLU A 486 -5.82 42.54 1.41
N ALA A 487 -6.36 41.85 2.42
CA ALA A 487 -6.98 40.54 2.24
C ALA A 487 -8.17 40.59 1.27
N GLU A 488 -9.04 41.60 1.40
CA GLU A 488 -10.21 41.79 0.53
C GLU A 488 -9.82 42.01 -0.94
N VAL A 489 -8.76 42.80 -1.19
CA VAL A 489 -8.22 43.00 -2.54
C VAL A 489 -7.69 41.69 -3.11
N SER A 490 -6.89 40.95 -2.33
CA SER A 490 -6.31 39.67 -2.76
C SER A 490 -7.40 38.63 -3.09
N ILE A 491 -8.43 38.52 -2.26
CA ILE A 491 -9.51 37.54 -2.47
C ILE A 491 -10.40 37.93 -3.66
N ASN A 492 -10.67 39.22 -3.86
CA ASN A 492 -11.45 39.66 -5.03
C ASN A 492 -10.72 39.35 -6.35
N GLU A 493 -9.38 39.47 -6.38
CA GLU A 493 -8.57 39.00 -7.50
C GLU A 493 -8.68 37.49 -7.69
N ASP A 494 -8.57 36.72 -6.59
CA ASP A 494 -8.67 35.26 -6.65
C ASP A 494 -10.04 34.81 -7.20
N ILE A 495 -11.13 35.43 -6.74
CA ILE A 495 -12.49 35.21 -7.26
C ILE A 495 -12.57 35.53 -8.75
N LYS A 496 -11.97 36.64 -9.19
CA LYS A 496 -11.95 37.03 -10.60
C LYS A 496 -11.18 36.02 -11.45
N ILE A 497 -10.06 35.49 -10.96
CA ILE A 497 -9.26 34.47 -11.65
C ILE A 497 -10.02 33.15 -11.74
N ILE A 498 -10.66 32.70 -10.66
CA ILE A 498 -11.46 31.47 -10.66
C ILE A 498 -12.61 31.58 -11.66
N LYS A 499 -13.30 32.74 -11.72
CA LYS A 499 -14.42 32.95 -12.65
C LYS A 499 -13.99 33.10 -14.11
N THR A 500 -12.87 33.77 -14.38
CA THR A 500 -12.45 34.12 -15.75
C THR A 500 -11.46 33.13 -16.35
N GLY A 501 -10.72 32.40 -15.51
CA GLY A 501 -9.63 31.52 -15.93
C GLY A 501 -8.44 32.25 -16.58
N CYS A 502 -8.32 33.58 -16.36
CA CYS A 502 -7.28 34.43 -16.92
C CYS A 502 -6.24 34.84 -15.85
N THR A 503 -4.98 34.97 -16.27
CA THR A 503 -3.89 35.49 -15.43
C THR A 503 -4.09 36.98 -15.15
N ILE A 504 -3.85 37.39 -13.90
CA ILE A 504 -3.78 38.79 -13.49
C ILE A 504 -2.31 39.16 -13.26
N CYS A 505 -1.86 40.24 -13.88
CA CYS A 505 -0.53 40.84 -13.68
C CYS A 505 -0.72 42.27 -13.18
N GLU A 506 -0.07 42.63 -12.07
CA GLU A 506 -0.10 44.00 -11.53
C GLU A 506 1.31 44.49 -11.17
N ASP A 507 1.72 45.61 -11.76
CA ASP A 507 3.07 46.18 -11.63
C ASP A 507 3.24 47.12 -10.41
N LYS A 508 2.22 47.25 -9.56
CA LYS A 508 2.21 48.22 -8.47
C LYS A 508 1.36 47.76 -7.28
N LYS A 509 1.96 46.95 -6.39
CA LYS A 509 1.55 46.94 -4.99
C LYS A 509 2.69 47.44 -4.10
N TYR A 510 2.40 48.52 -3.39
CA TYR A 510 3.15 48.93 -2.21
C TYR A 510 2.66 48.05 -1.08
N LEU A 511 3.39 47.00 -0.75
CA LEU A 511 3.07 46.21 0.43
C LEU A 511 3.81 46.84 1.61
N SER A 512 3.06 47.29 2.60
CA SER A 512 3.59 47.80 3.86
C SER A 512 3.41 46.72 4.92
N LEU A 513 4.34 45.77 5.00
CA LEU A 513 4.48 44.89 6.16
C LEU A 513 5.49 45.55 7.11
N GLU A 514 5.08 45.78 8.37
CA GLU A 514 5.93 46.36 9.44
C GLU A 514 6.58 47.73 9.13
N GLY A 515 5.91 48.60 8.38
CA GLY A 515 6.39 49.97 8.10
C GLY A 515 7.47 50.09 7.03
N LYS A 516 7.82 48.98 6.36
CA LYS A 516 8.72 48.98 5.19
C LYS A 516 7.90 48.89 3.91
N SER A 517 7.93 49.94 3.11
CA SER A 517 7.26 49.98 1.79
C SER A 517 8.14 49.30 0.75
N ILE A 518 7.74 48.10 0.30
CA ILE A 518 8.41 47.38 -0.79
C ILE A 518 7.60 47.47 -2.09
N SER A 519 8.29 47.63 -3.22
CA SER A 519 7.67 47.62 -4.55
C SER A 519 7.66 46.21 -5.11
N ILE A 520 6.47 45.70 -5.41
CA ILE A 520 6.29 44.32 -5.87
C ILE A 520 5.72 44.29 -7.30
N ASP A 521 6.31 43.48 -8.18
CA ASP A 521 5.67 42.95 -9.40
C ASP A 521 4.97 41.63 -9.03
N SER A 522 3.64 41.59 -9.09
CA SER A 522 2.83 40.46 -8.64
C SER A 522 2.03 39.84 -9.80
N ARG A 523 2.01 38.51 -9.85
CA ARG A 523 1.28 37.71 -10.86
C ARG A 523 0.48 36.62 -10.17
N LYS A 524 -0.77 36.48 -10.57
CA LYS A 524 -1.63 35.38 -10.14
C LYS A 524 -2.12 34.58 -11.35
N ILE A 525 -1.77 33.31 -11.38
CA ILE A 525 -1.94 32.41 -12.53
C ILE A 525 -2.90 31.27 -12.14
N PRO A 526 -3.97 31.01 -12.91
CA PRO A 526 -4.86 29.88 -12.66
C PRO A 526 -4.21 28.56 -13.07
N LEU A 527 -4.24 27.57 -12.18
CA LEU A 527 -3.98 26.17 -12.49
C LEU A 527 -5.31 25.52 -12.86
N LYS A 528 -5.34 24.78 -13.98
CA LYS A 528 -6.56 24.14 -14.52
C LYS A 528 -6.42 22.62 -14.52
N ASP A 529 -7.54 21.90 -14.34
CA ASP A 529 -7.61 20.46 -14.57
C ASP A 529 -7.75 20.12 -16.07
N GLU A 530 -7.84 18.82 -16.37
CA GLU A 530 -8.02 18.31 -17.75
C GLU A 530 -9.33 18.77 -18.39
N ASP A 531 -10.36 19.09 -17.58
CA ASP A 531 -11.65 19.61 -18.02
C ASP A 531 -11.66 21.14 -18.18
N GLY A 532 -10.55 21.82 -17.86
CA GLY A 532 -10.38 23.26 -17.99
C GLY A 532 -10.89 24.09 -16.80
N ASN A 533 -11.36 23.45 -15.72
CA ASN A 533 -11.79 24.13 -14.51
C ASN A 533 -10.58 24.59 -13.70
N VAL A 534 -10.66 25.79 -13.12
CA VAL A 534 -9.61 26.29 -12.21
C VAL A 534 -9.64 25.46 -10.92
N THR A 535 -8.53 24.83 -10.58
CA THR A 535 -8.36 24.00 -9.37
C THR A 535 -7.58 24.70 -8.29
N SER A 536 -6.69 25.62 -8.66
CA SER A 536 -5.81 26.35 -7.75
C SER A 536 -5.30 27.64 -8.38
N ILE A 537 -4.73 28.52 -7.57
CA ILE A 537 -4.15 29.80 -7.99
C ILE A 537 -2.70 29.86 -7.55
N ILE A 538 -1.78 30.05 -8.48
CA ILE A 538 -0.36 30.31 -8.22
C ILE A 538 -0.19 31.82 -8.07
N GLY A 539 0.31 32.27 -6.93
CA GLY A 539 0.79 33.64 -6.74
C GLY A 539 2.31 33.69 -6.81
N LEU A 540 2.83 34.62 -7.60
CA LEU A 540 4.24 34.96 -7.69
C LEU A 540 4.39 36.45 -7.45
N GLY A 541 5.43 36.86 -6.72
CA GLY A 541 5.82 38.25 -6.73
C GLY A 541 7.30 38.49 -6.50
N PHE A 542 7.80 39.53 -7.15
CA PHE A 542 9.21 39.90 -7.16
C PHE A 542 9.37 41.28 -6.54
N ASP A 543 10.32 41.40 -5.61
CA ASP A 543 10.73 42.71 -5.12
C ASP A 543 11.51 43.43 -6.23
N ILE A 544 10.93 44.53 -6.72
CA ILE A 544 11.49 45.37 -7.78
C ILE A 544 11.94 46.73 -7.24
N THR A 545 12.10 46.89 -5.92
CA THR A 545 12.47 48.16 -5.28
C THR A 545 13.83 48.67 -5.80
N VAL A 546 14.85 47.81 -5.83
CA VAL A 546 16.18 48.17 -6.34
C VAL A 546 16.12 48.53 -7.83
N ARG A 547 15.36 47.77 -8.61
CA ARG A 547 15.21 47.98 -10.05
C ARG A 547 14.55 49.33 -10.34
N LYS A 548 13.45 49.67 -9.66
CA LYS A 548 12.76 50.97 -9.84
C LYS A 548 13.66 52.14 -9.44
N ALA A 549 14.41 52.02 -8.34
CA ALA A 549 15.36 53.06 -7.93
C ALA A 549 16.47 53.27 -8.99
N ALA A 550 16.97 52.19 -9.61
CA ALA A 550 17.94 52.28 -10.69
C ALA A 550 17.33 52.90 -11.97
N GLU A 551 16.11 52.52 -12.35
CA GLU A 551 15.39 53.11 -13.49
C GLU A 551 15.18 54.62 -13.31
N GLU A 552 14.77 55.07 -12.11
CA GLU A 552 14.63 56.49 -11.78
C GLU A 552 15.97 57.24 -11.81
N ALA A 553 17.04 56.63 -11.28
CA ALA A 553 18.39 57.22 -11.33
C ALA A 553 18.90 57.37 -12.78
N ILE A 554 18.69 56.35 -13.63
CA ILE A 554 19.04 56.41 -15.05
C ILE A 554 18.28 57.53 -15.75
N LYS A 555 16.98 57.65 -15.50
CA LYS A 555 16.14 58.71 -16.09
C LYS A 555 16.65 60.10 -15.70
N LYS A 556 16.91 60.32 -14.40
CA LYS A 556 17.43 61.61 -13.90
C LYS A 556 18.80 61.95 -14.51
N ASN A 557 19.67 60.96 -14.69
CA ASN A 557 20.97 61.15 -15.33
C ASN A 557 20.83 61.48 -16.83
N SER A 558 19.90 60.86 -17.55
CA SER A 558 19.70 61.18 -18.98
C SER A 558 19.19 62.61 -19.17
N GLU A 559 18.23 63.04 -18.35
CA GLU A 559 17.72 64.42 -18.35
C GLU A 559 18.86 65.42 -18.09
N SER A 560 19.71 65.17 -17.08
CA SER A 560 20.87 66.02 -16.80
C SER A 560 21.91 66.05 -17.93
N LEU A 561 22.13 64.93 -18.63
CA LEU A 561 23.07 64.87 -19.75
C LEU A 561 22.57 65.66 -20.97
N GLU A 562 21.25 65.64 -21.21
CA GLU A 562 20.62 66.38 -22.30
C GLU A 562 20.78 67.90 -22.10
N ASP A 563 20.52 68.39 -20.89
CA ASP A 563 20.71 69.81 -20.53
C ASP A 563 22.18 70.28 -20.69
N ILE A 564 23.15 69.44 -20.31
CA ILE A 564 24.58 69.73 -20.50
C ILE A 564 24.93 69.81 -21.99
N ASN A 565 24.42 68.87 -22.81
CA ASN A 565 24.67 68.89 -24.24
C ASN A 565 24.07 70.12 -24.93
N LEU A 566 22.83 70.51 -24.61
CA LEU A 566 22.20 71.71 -25.14
C LEU A 566 22.97 72.99 -24.78
N THR A 567 23.51 73.05 -23.56
CA THR A 567 24.35 74.18 -23.12
C THR A 567 25.69 74.21 -23.87
N LYS A 568 26.30 73.05 -24.09
CA LYS A 568 27.55 72.92 -24.86
C LYS A 568 27.39 73.37 -26.32
N ASP A 569 26.31 72.99 -26.98
CA ASP A 569 26.09 73.33 -28.39
C ASP A 569 25.81 74.83 -28.58
N LYS A 570 25.07 75.45 -27.65
CA LYS A 570 24.88 76.90 -27.60
C LYS A 570 26.21 77.65 -27.42
N PHE A 571 27.10 77.15 -26.57
CA PHE A 571 28.44 77.74 -26.38
C PHE A 571 29.28 77.74 -27.67
N PHE A 572 29.32 76.63 -28.40
CA PHE A 572 30.08 76.56 -29.65
C PHE A 572 29.56 77.53 -30.71
N SER A 573 28.24 77.78 -30.75
CA SER A 573 27.63 78.76 -31.65
C SER A 573 28.09 80.19 -31.33
N ILE A 574 28.11 80.56 -30.04
CA ILE A 574 28.51 81.87 -29.56
C ILE A 574 30.00 82.15 -29.86
N ILE A 575 30.90 81.21 -29.53
CA ILE A 575 32.34 81.34 -29.83
C ILE A 575 32.57 81.59 -31.33
N SER A 576 31.85 80.83 -32.17
CA SER A 576 32.04 80.89 -33.62
C SER A 576 31.71 82.28 -34.18
N HIS A 577 30.70 82.96 -33.64
CA HIS A 577 30.33 84.31 -34.04
C HIS A 577 31.34 85.35 -33.53
N ASP A 578 31.71 85.26 -32.25
CA ASP A 578 32.50 86.31 -31.58
C ASP A 578 34.01 86.20 -31.81
N LEU A 579 34.52 85.04 -32.23
CA LEU A 579 35.88 84.94 -32.77
C LEU A 579 35.95 85.45 -34.22
N LYS A 580 34.93 85.19 -35.05
CA LYS A 580 34.98 85.53 -36.47
C LYS A 580 35.08 87.04 -36.71
N SER A 581 34.39 87.84 -35.90
CA SER A 581 34.39 89.30 -36.01
C SER A 581 35.78 89.96 -35.84
N PRO A 582 36.55 89.72 -34.74
CA PRO A 582 37.90 90.27 -34.61
C PRO A 582 38.87 89.71 -35.66
N PHE A 583 38.73 88.44 -36.07
CA PHE A 583 39.53 87.89 -37.17
C PHE A 583 39.27 88.62 -38.49
N GLN A 584 38.01 88.95 -38.82
CA GLN A 584 37.67 89.75 -39.99
C GLN A 584 38.25 91.16 -39.92
N GLY A 585 38.23 91.79 -38.74
CA GLY A 585 38.86 93.10 -38.53
C GLY A 585 40.38 93.07 -38.73
N LEU A 586 41.06 92.05 -38.18
CA LEU A 586 42.50 91.84 -38.36
C LEU A 586 42.87 91.62 -39.82
N LEU A 587 42.13 90.75 -40.51
CA LEU A 587 42.32 90.49 -41.93
C LEU A 587 42.09 91.74 -42.76
N GLY A 588 41.05 92.52 -42.45
CA GLY A 588 40.75 93.77 -43.14
C GLY A 588 41.86 94.82 -42.99
N ILE A 589 42.31 95.10 -41.76
CA ILE A 589 43.41 96.05 -41.53
C ILE A 589 44.71 95.55 -42.17
N SER A 590 44.99 94.25 -42.08
CA SER A 590 46.17 93.66 -42.70
C SER A 590 46.13 93.73 -44.22
N SER A 591 44.99 93.47 -44.86
CA SER A 591 44.83 93.60 -46.31
C SER A 591 45.00 95.05 -46.76
N ILE A 592 44.33 96.00 -46.09
CA ILE A 592 44.45 97.43 -46.41
C ILE A 592 45.90 97.90 -46.29
N LEU A 593 46.62 97.50 -45.23
CA LEU A 593 48.04 97.82 -45.05
C LEU A 593 48.93 97.26 -46.16
N VAL A 594 48.60 96.09 -46.72
CA VAL A 594 49.37 95.46 -47.81
C VAL A 594 49.04 96.12 -49.15
N ASP A 595 47.76 96.37 -49.42
CA ASP A 595 47.27 96.88 -50.71
C ASP A 595 47.64 98.37 -50.91
N GLU A 596 47.60 99.18 -49.84
CA GLU A 596 47.82 100.63 -49.88
C GLU A 596 49.13 101.05 -49.21
N PHE A 597 50.08 100.13 -49.04
CA PHE A 597 51.35 100.37 -48.36
C PHE A 597 52.16 101.53 -48.96
N GLU A 598 52.24 101.60 -50.29
CA GLU A 598 53.01 102.62 -51.02
C GLU A 598 52.32 103.99 -51.04
N THR A 599 51.00 104.03 -50.79
CA THR A 599 50.17 105.24 -50.84
C THR A 599 49.99 105.93 -49.50
N PHE A 600 50.06 105.19 -48.39
CA PHE A 600 49.91 105.76 -47.04
C PHE A 600 51.15 106.50 -46.56
N SER A 601 50.92 107.56 -45.78
CA SER A 601 51.98 108.22 -45.02
C SER A 601 52.49 107.33 -43.89
N ASN A 602 53.72 107.59 -43.43
CA ASN A 602 54.29 106.87 -42.28
C ASN A 602 53.43 107.00 -41.00
N GLU A 603 52.66 108.08 -40.84
CA GLU A 603 51.75 108.26 -39.70
C GLU A 603 50.50 107.37 -39.82
N GLU A 604 49.95 107.24 -41.03
CA GLU A 604 48.81 106.34 -41.31
C GLU A 604 49.21 104.87 -41.16
N ILE A 605 50.36 104.48 -41.71
CA ILE A 605 50.90 103.12 -41.54
C ILE A 605 51.09 102.80 -40.05
N LYS A 606 51.67 103.73 -39.29
CA LYS A 606 51.85 103.57 -37.84
C LYS A 606 50.50 103.44 -37.13
N SER A 607 49.50 104.23 -37.49
CA SER A 607 48.14 104.15 -36.95
C SER A 607 47.50 102.78 -37.21
N TYR A 608 47.56 102.27 -38.44
CA TYR A 608 47.04 100.95 -38.78
C TYR A 608 47.78 99.80 -38.09
N ILE A 609 49.12 99.89 -37.95
CA ILE A 609 49.90 98.89 -37.19
C ILE A 609 49.51 98.90 -35.71
N VAL A 610 49.30 100.08 -35.12
CA VAL A 610 48.81 100.19 -33.73
C VAL A 610 47.43 99.56 -33.60
N ASN A 611 46.50 99.90 -34.50
CA ASN A 611 45.15 99.31 -34.50
C ASN A 611 45.16 97.79 -34.69
N LEU A 612 46.06 97.27 -35.54
CA LEU A 612 46.25 95.84 -35.76
C LEU A 612 46.79 95.17 -34.50
N ASN A 613 47.82 95.74 -33.85
CA ASN A 613 48.37 95.21 -32.61
C ASN A 613 47.34 95.21 -31.48
N ASP A 614 46.54 96.27 -31.35
CA ASP A 614 45.48 96.35 -30.35
C ASP A 614 44.37 95.32 -30.63
N SER A 615 44.02 95.10 -31.90
CA SER A 615 43.09 94.04 -32.31
C SER A 615 43.62 92.64 -31.99
N ILE A 616 44.92 92.38 -32.15
CA ILE A 616 45.56 91.11 -31.78
C ILE A 616 45.51 90.90 -30.27
N LYS A 617 45.88 91.92 -29.47
CA LYS A 617 45.81 91.84 -28.00
C LYS A 617 44.39 91.56 -27.51
N ASN A 618 43.40 92.20 -28.12
CA ASN A 618 41.99 91.96 -27.80
C ASN A 618 41.56 90.53 -28.13
N LEU A 619 41.97 89.99 -29.28
CA LEU A 619 41.70 88.59 -29.64
C LEU A 619 42.37 87.61 -28.68
N TYR A 620 43.63 87.85 -28.32
CA TYR A 620 44.36 87.02 -27.36
C TYR A 620 43.66 87.00 -25.98
N ASN A 621 43.25 88.17 -25.48
CA ASN A 621 42.50 88.28 -24.24
C ASN A 621 41.15 87.55 -24.31
N LEU A 622 40.45 87.59 -25.45
CA LEU A 622 39.21 86.85 -25.67
C LEU A 622 39.45 85.33 -25.60
N ILE A 623 40.51 84.84 -26.24
CA ILE A 623 40.88 83.42 -26.23
C ILE A 623 41.26 82.95 -24.81
N GLU A 624 42.08 83.71 -24.09
CA GLU A 624 42.46 83.40 -22.70
C GLU A 624 41.23 83.36 -21.78
N ASN A 625 40.30 84.32 -21.92
CA ASN A 625 39.03 84.31 -21.18
C ASN A 625 38.17 83.08 -21.51
N LEU A 626 38.09 82.69 -22.78
CA LEU A 626 37.36 81.48 -23.22
C LEU A 626 38.01 80.19 -22.71
N LEU A 627 39.35 80.11 -22.69
CA LEU A 627 40.08 78.97 -22.15
C LEU A 627 39.89 78.83 -20.64
N ASN A 628 39.97 79.94 -19.91
CA ASN A 628 39.69 79.98 -18.47
C ASN A 628 38.23 79.55 -18.19
N TRP A 629 37.28 80.02 -18.99
CA TRP A 629 35.89 79.60 -18.89
C TRP A 629 35.67 78.10 -19.20
N SER A 630 36.31 77.56 -20.24
CA SER A 630 36.24 76.14 -20.57
C SER A 630 36.79 75.26 -19.44
N ARG A 631 37.90 75.68 -18.82
CA ARG A 631 38.47 75.02 -17.63
C ARG A 631 37.54 75.10 -16.41
N LEU A 632 36.79 76.20 -16.25
CA LEU A 632 35.74 76.31 -15.24
C LEU A 632 34.63 75.28 -15.48
N GLN A 633 34.10 75.17 -16.70
CA GLN A 633 32.99 74.25 -17.01
C GLN A 633 33.34 72.77 -16.80
N ARG A 634 34.59 72.37 -17.07
CA ARG A 634 35.06 70.99 -16.84
C ARG A 634 35.33 70.66 -15.36
N GLY A 635 35.08 71.60 -14.44
CA GLY A 635 35.37 71.43 -13.01
C GLY A 635 36.87 71.30 -12.70
N SER A 636 37.75 71.62 -13.66
CA SER A 636 39.19 71.36 -13.59
C SER A 636 40.00 72.51 -12.96
N ILE A 637 39.34 73.54 -12.44
CA ILE A 637 40.02 74.61 -11.69
C ILE A 637 39.94 74.23 -10.21
N SER A 638 41.06 73.76 -9.69
CA SER A 638 41.30 73.72 -8.24
C SER A 638 41.40 75.16 -7.76
N LEU A 639 40.38 75.63 -7.04
CA LEU A 639 40.42 76.94 -6.38
C LEU A 639 41.29 76.82 -5.14
N ASP A 640 42.40 77.55 -5.10
CA ASP A 640 43.26 77.61 -3.93
C ASP A 640 42.80 78.77 -3.05
N LYS A 641 41.70 78.55 -2.32
CA LYS A 641 41.11 79.57 -1.46
C LYS A 641 41.99 79.77 -0.24
N THR A 642 42.50 80.99 -0.08
CA THR A 642 43.29 81.41 1.07
C THR A 642 42.70 82.67 1.69
N LYS A 643 43.18 83.05 2.87
CA LYS A 643 42.81 84.31 3.52
C LYS A 643 43.61 85.44 2.87
N ILE A 644 42.91 86.36 2.20
CA ILE A 644 43.49 87.43 1.38
C ILE A 644 43.13 88.78 1.99
N ASP A 645 44.09 89.70 2.00
CA ASP A 645 43.89 91.10 2.38
C ASP A 645 43.26 91.87 1.20
N LEU A 646 41.97 92.15 1.31
CA LEU A 646 41.19 92.77 0.24
C LEU A 646 41.67 94.20 -0.06
N TYR A 647 42.14 94.93 0.95
CA TYR A 647 42.60 96.31 0.77
C TYR A 647 43.83 96.36 -0.15
N ASN A 648 44.79 95.47 0.10
CA ASN A 648 46.02 95.37 -0.67
C ASN A 648 45.78 94.89 -2.10
N GLU A 649 44.90 93.90 -2.31
CA GLU A 649 44.53 93.46 -3.67
C GLU A 649 43.82 94.55 -4.47
N VAL A 650 42.90 95.29 -3.85
CA VAL A 650 42.22 96.40 -4.52
C VAL A 650 43.21 97.52 -4.88
N LEU A 651 44.12 97.88 -3.97
CA LEU A 651 45.19 98.83 -4.28
C LEU A 651 46.09 98.37 -5.44
N TYR A 652 46.44 97.08 -5.48
CA TYR A 652 47.21 96.51 -6.57
C TYR A 652 46.50 96.69 -7.92
N VAL A 653 45.20 96.36 -8.00
CA VAL A 653 44.42 96.50 -9.24
C VAL A 653 44.22 97.97 -9.63
N ILE A 654 44.00 98.87 -8.67
CA ILE A 654 43.91 100.32 -8.93
C ILE A 654 45.21 100.82 -9.55
N ASN A 655 46.37 100.42 -9.02
CA ASN A 655 47.68 100.82 -9.58
C ASN A 655 47.89 100.29 -11.00
N LEU A 656 47.44 99.05 -11.27
CA LEU A 656 47.50 98.47 -12.61
C LEU A 656 46.67 99.26 -13.63
N LEU A 657 45.49 99.75 -13.24
CA LEU A 657 44.56 100.49 -14.08
C LEU A 657 44.73 102.02 -14.01
N LYS A 658 45.71 102.51 -13.24
CA LYS A 658 45.91 103.93 -12.96
C LYS A 658 46.08 104.76 -14.23
N ARG A 659 46.90 104.29 -15.17
CA ARG A 659 47.10 104.98 -16.46
C ARG A 659 45.81 105.13 -17.26
N ASN A 660 44.92 104.14 -17.22
CA ASN A 660 43.63 104.19 -17.91
C ASN A 660 42.69 105.21 -17.25
N ALA A 661 42.69 105.30 -15.93
CA ALA A 661 41.93 106.30 -15.19
C ALA A 661 42.48 107.72 -15.42
N ASP A 662 43.80 107.88 -15.34
CA ASP A 662 44.50 109.16 -15.55
C ASP A 662 44.28 109.72 -16.96
N ASN A 663 44.28 108.86 -18.00
CA ASN A 663 43.98 109.26 -19.37
C ASN A 663 42.59 109.91 -19.54
N LYS A 664 41.63 109.52 -18.68
CA LYS A 664 40.27 110.08 -18.61
C LYS A 664 40.08 111.07 -17.45
N GLU A 665 41.15 111.45 -16.75
CA GLU A 665 41.06 112.31 -15.56
C GLU A 665 40.04 111.76 -14.51
N ILE A 666 39.88 110.44 -14.42
CA ILE A 666 38.93 109.81 -13.48
C ILE A 666 39.58 109.66 -12.11
N THR A 667 38.88 110.12 -11.06
CA THR A 667 39.31 109.92 -9.68
C THR A 667 38.80 108.58 -9.15
N ILE A 668 39.71 107.69 -8.72
CA ILE A 668 39.35 106.43 -8.07
C ILE A 668 39.55 106.58 -6.55
N VAL A 669 38.47 106.47 -5.78
CA VAL A 669 38.47 106.57 -4.32
C VAL A 669 38.35 105.16 -3.72
N ASN A 670 39.36 104.73 -2.96
CA ASN A 670 39.34 103.48 -2.21
C ASN A 670 38.93 103.74 -0.76
N GLU A 671 37.73 103.34 -0.38
CA GLU A 671 37.18 103.43 0.99
C GLU A 671 37.07 102.05 1.66
N ILE A 672 37.78 101.05 1.14
CA ILE A 672 37.90 99.76 1.82
C ILE A 672 38.74 99.95 3.07
N VAL A 673 38.30 99.35 4.19
CA VAL A 673 39.00 99.45 5.47
C VAL A 673 40.26 98.58 5.46
N GLU A 674 41.40 99.13 5.87
CA GLU A 674 42.64 98.36 6.05
C GLU A 674 42.44 97.17 7.00
N GLY A 675 43.00 96.00 6.66
CA GLY A 675 42.81 94.78 7.44
C GLY A 675 41.49 94.05 7.20
N THR A 676 40.75 94.39 6.13
CA THR A 676 39.60 93.60 5.67
C THR A 676 40.08 92.33 4.97
N PHE A 677 39.72 91.16 5.50
CA PHE A 677 40.10 89.86 4.94
C PHE A 677 38.93 89.12 4.29
N VAL A 678 39.20 88.44 3.19
CA VAL A 678 38.26 87.57 2.48
C VAL A 678 38.88 86.19 2.23
N TYR A 679 38.05 85.15 2.20
CA TYR A 679 38.47 83.80 1.86
C TYR A 679 38.20 83.51 0.38
N SER A 680 39.24 83.60 -0.44
CA SER A 680 39.12 83.64 -1.89
C SER A 680 40.39 83.09 -2.57
N ASP A 681 40.31 82.76 -3.85
CA ASP A 681 41.48 82.51 -4.69
C ASP A 681 41.99 83.85 -5.24
N ALA A 682 43.27 84.16 -5.02
CA ALA A 682 43.85 85.47 -5.35
C ALA A 682 43.81 85.80 -6.84
N ASN A 683 43.98 84.80 -7.71
CA ASN A 683 43.95 85.02 -9.16
C ASN A 683 42.53 85.32 -9.63
N VAL A 684 41.56 84.58 -9.09
CA VAL A 684 40.14 84.81 -9.41
C VAL A 684 39.66 86.15 -8.86
N LEU A 685 40.05 86.51 -7.63
CA LEU A 685 39.71 87.81 -7.03
C LEU A 685 40.26 88.96 -7.86
N ASN A 686 41.55 88.89 -8.24
CA ASN A 686 42.17 89.88 -9.10
C ASN A 686 41.46 90.00 -10.46
N SER A 687 41.09 88.88 -11.07
CA SER A 687 40.36 88.88 -12.34
C SER A 687 38.98 89.55 -12.21
N VAL A 688 38.23 89.25 -11.14
CA VAL A 688 36.93 89.89 -10.84
C VAL A 688 37.11 91.40 -10.64
N LEU A 689 38.04 91.81 -9.79
CA LEU A 689 38.32 93.21 -9.49
C LEU A 689 38.75 93.98 -10.74
N GLN A 690 39.70 93.44 -11.51
CA GLN A 690 40.20 94.07 -12.72
C GLN A 690 39.08 94.27 -13.75
N ASN A 691 38.21 93.28 -13.92
CA ASN A 691 37.10 93.34 -14.88
C ASN A 691 36.06 94.39 -14.47
N LEU A 692 35.66 94.39 -13.19
CA LEU A 692 34.67 95.34 -12.69
C LEU A 692 35.21 96.79 -12.69
N ILE A 693 36.44 97.00 -12.19
CA ILE A 693 37.07 98.34 -12.17
C ILE A 693 37.32 98.85 -13.59
N SER A 694 37.81 98.00 -14.50
CA SER A 694 37.99 98.37 -15.90
C SER A 694 36.67 98.72 -16.59
N ASN A 695 35.57 98.00 -16.29
CA ASN A 695 34.24 98.35 -16.80
C ASN A 695 33.77 99.70 -16.23
N SER A 696 33.99 99.96 -14.94
CA SER A 696 33.66 101.26 -14.34
C SER A 696 34.45 102.40 -15.00
N ILE A 697 35.76 102.26 -15.24
CA ILE A 697 36.57 103.27 -15.97
C ILE A 697 36.03 103.49 -17.38
N LYS A 698 35.70 102.40 -18.08
CA LYS A 698 35.19 102.44 -19.45
C LYS A 698 33.88 103.22 -19.58
N PHE A 699 32.95 103.06 -18.65
CA PHE A 699 31.61 103.66 -18.72
C PHE A 699 31.46 104.97 -17.94
N THR A 700 32.54 105.42 -17.28
CA THR A 700 32.62 106.73 -16.63
C THR A 700 33.07 107.81 -17.62
N ASN A 701 32.50 109.01 -17.53
CA ASN A 701 32.90 110.14 -18.39
C ASN A 701 34.24 110.74 -17.91
N ARG A 702 34.89 111.52 -18.76
CA ARG A 702 36.09 112.28 -18.38
C ARG A 702 35.80 113.18 -17.18
N ASN A 703 36.73 113.30 -16.23
CA ASN A 703 36.54 113.98 -14.94
C ASN A 703 35.50 113.33 -14.00
N GLY A 704 35.18 112.05 -14.22
CA GLY A 704 34.28 111.29 -13.36
C GLY A 704 34.96 110.72 -12.11
N GLU A 705 34.17 109.98 -11.32
CA GLU A 705 34.59 109.39 -10.06
C GLU A 705 34.14 107.93 -9.98
N ILE A 706 35.03 107.08 -9.47
CA ILE A 706 34.76 105.68 -9.14
C ILE A 706 35.09 105.45 -7.67
N LYS A 707 34.15 104.90 -6.93
CA LYS A 707 34.27 104.66 -5.49
C LYS A 707 34.20 103.17 -5.18
N LEU A 708 35.20 102.66 -4.49
CA LEU A 708 35.27 101.29 -4.00
C LEU A 708 35.06 101.27 -2.49
N SER A 709 34.13 100.45 -2.01
CA SER A 709 33.80 100.34 -0.58
C SER A 709 33.52 98.90 -0.20
N SER A 710 33.72 98.57 1.08
CA SER A 710 33.43 97.24 1.63
C SER A 710 32.55 97.35 2.87
N ALA A 711 31.59 96.43 3.03
CA ALA A 711 30.79 96.28 4.25
C ALA A 711 30.75 94.82 4.68
N THR A 712 30.86 94.56 5.99
CA THR A 712 30.68 93.21 6.54
C THR A 712 29.19 92.96 6.75
N LYS A 713 28.66 91.85 6.23
CA LYS A 713 27.26 91.47 6.37
C LYS A 713 27.13 89.97 6.56
N ASP A 714 26.60 89.57 7.71
CA ASP A 714 26.53 88.18 8.16
C ASP A 714 27.91 87.50 8.12
N LYS A 715 28.07 86.46 7.28
CA LYS A 715 29.32 85.70 7.09
C LYS A 715 30.12 86.13 5.84
N ASN A 716 29.75 87.23 5.19
CA ASN A 716 30.35 87.68 3.93
C ASN A 716 30.81 89.15 4.00
N ILE A 717 31.84 89.48 3.21
CA ILE A 717 32.20 90.86 2.86
C ILE A 717 31.47 91.25 1.57
N GLU A 718 30.62 92.27 1.61
CA GLU A 718 30.03 92.94 0.46
C GLU A 718 31.01 94.00 -0.07
N VAL A 719 31.51 93.83 -1.29
CA VAL A 719 32.37 94.80 -1.99
C VAL A 719 31.53 95.53 -3.04
N THR A 720 31.52 96.85 -2.99
CA THR A 720 30.77 97.70 -3.93
C THR A 720 31.70 98.60 -4.71
N ILE A 721 31.59 98.54 -6.04
CA ILE A 721 32.26 99.42 -6.99
C ILE A 721 31.18 100.29 -7.63
N ALA A 722 31.23 101.60 -7.38
CA ALA A 722 30.25 102.55 -7.87
C ALA A 722 30.90 103.61 -8.74
N ASP A 723 30.39 103.81 -9.96
CA ASP A 723 30.77 104.90 -10.85
C ASP A 723 29.64 105.92 -11.00
N ASN A 724 30.00 107.16 -11.35
CA ASN A 724 29.07 108.23 -11.73
C ASN A 724 28.92 108.38 -13.26
N GLY A 725 29.07 107.27 -13.98
CA GLY A 725 29.09 107.23 -15.44
C GLY A 725 27.72 107.28 -16.11
N ILE A 726 27.66 106.74 -17.33
CA ILE A 726 26.45 106.80 -18.18
C ILE A 726 25.25 106.00 -17.64
N GLY A 727 25.49 105.04 -16.75
CA GLY A 727 24.49 104.12 -16.22
C GLY A 727 23.73 103.32 -17.29
N MET A 728 22.74 102.54 -16.85
CA MET A 728 21.98 101.60 -17.67
C MET A 728 20.47 101.77 -17.50
N THR A 729 19.70 101.37 -18.52
CA THR A 729 18.24 101.32 -18.43
C THR A 729 17.77 100.11 -17.62
N LYS A 730 16.59 100.19 -16.98
CA LYS A 730 16.02 99.06 -16.21
C LYS A 730 15.85 97.78 -17.04
N GLY A 731 15.61 97.90 -18.35
CA GLY A 731 15.54 96.77 -19.28
C GLY A 731 16.90 96.09 -19.49
N LEU A 732 17.96 96.89 -19.65
CA LEU A 732 19.33 96.38 -19.82
C LEU A 732 19.84 95.69 -18.55
N VAL A 733 19.61 96.29 -17.36
CA VAL A 733 20.00 95.68 -16.08
C VAL A 733 19.33 94.31 -15.85
N LYS A 734 18.06 94.15 -16.24
CA LYS A 734 17.33 92.86 -16.13
C LYS A 734 17.87 91.77 -17.04
N ASN A 735 18.56 92.14 -18.12
CA ASN A 735 19.06 91.22 -19.12
C ASN A 735 20.60 91.05 -19.07
N LEU A 736 21.29 91.80 -18.21
CA LEU A 736 22.77 91.83 -18.10
C LEU A 736 23.42 90.46 -17.86
N PHE A 737 22.72 89.56 -17.15
CA PHE A 737 23.18 88.21 -16.81
C PHE A 737 22.34 87.10 -17.46
N LYS A 738 21.54 87.43 -18.50
CA LYS A 738 20.77 86.43 -19.25
C LYS A 738 21.58 85.96 -20.47
N ASN A 739 21.57 84.65 -20.72
CA ASN A 739 22.42 84.00 -21.71
C ASN A 739 22.17 84.41 -23.18
N ASP A 740 21.08 85.10 -23.49
CA ASP A 740 20.70 85.44 -24.88
C ASP A 740 20.91 86.93 -25.25
N ALA A 741 21.43 87.76 -24.33
CA ALA A 741 21.52 89.22 -24.51
C ALA A 741 22.97 89.73 -24.51
N HIS A 742 23.80 89.24 -25.43
CA HIS A 742 25.16 89.73 -25.61
C HIS A 742 25.18 91.07 -26.36
N GLN A 743 24.91 92.16 -25.66
CA GLN A 743 25.07 93.52 -26.21
C GLN A 743 26.34 94.16 -25.65
N SER A 744 27.39 94.22 -26.46
CA SER A 744 28.54 95.09 -26.19
C SER A 744 28.16 96.52 -26.56
N SER A 745 28.24 97.44 -25.60
CA SER A 745 28.10 98.87 -25.85
C SER A 745 29.49 99.52 -25.87
N PRO A 746 29.77 100.44 -26.81
CA PRO A 746 30.99 101.22 -26.79
C PRO A 746 31.08 102.02 -25.48
N GLY A 747 32.30 102.18 -24.97
CA GLY A 747 32.59 103.02 -23.80
C GLY A 747 32.40 104.50 -24.08
N THR A 748 32.58 105.34 -23.07
CA THR A 748 32.40 106.81 -23.19
C THR A 748 33.41 107.47 -24.13
N GLU A 749 34.55 106.82 -24.40
CA GLU A 749 35.54 107.23 -25.40
C GLU A 749 35.70 106.16 -26.51
N ASN A 750 34.61 105.48 -26.88
CA ASN A 750 34.54 104.42 -27.90
C ASN A 750 35.36 103.16 -27.61
N GLU A 751 35.65 102.85 -26.35
CA GLU A 751 36.38 101.62 -26.04
C GLU A 751 35.54 100.39 -26.34
N SER A 752 36.16 99.38 -26.95
CA SER A 752 35.52 98.10 -27.27
C SER A 752 35.44 97.21 -26.03
N GLY A 753 34.49 96.28 -26.00
CA GLY A 753 34.30 95.35 -24.90
C GLY A 753 33.88 93.99 -25.43
N THR A 754 34.27 92.93 -24.75
CA THR A 754 34.04 91.55 -25.21
C THR A 754 32.62 91.06 -24.95
N GLY A 755 31.82 91.73 -24.12
CA GLY A 755 30.46 91.28 -23.74
C GLY A 755 30.41 90.08 -22.79
N PHE A 756 31.49 89.31 -22.64
CA PHE A 756 31.59 88.16 -21.74
C PHE A 756 32.06 88.48 -20.32
N GLY A 757 32.70 89.64 -20.13
CA GLY A 757 33.39 89.96 -18.88
C GLY A 757 32.51 89.83 -17.62
N LEU A 758 31.28 90.34 -17.65
CA LEU A 758 30.38 90.30 -16.49
C LEU A 758 29.78 88.91 -16.22
N ILE A 759 29.55 88.10 -17.25
CA ILE A 759 29.04 86.73 -17.11
C ILE A 759 30.12 85.83 -16.48
N ILE A 760 31.36 85.93 -16.97
CA ILE A 760 32.50 85.22 -16.40
C ILE A 760 32.73 85.66 -14.95
N THR A 761 32.62 86.96 -14.67
CA THR A 761 32.72 87.51 -13.30
C THR A 761 31.67 86.90 -12.36
N LYS A 762 30.43 86.78 -12.82
CA LYS A 762 29.35 86.15 -12.04
C LYS A 762 29.66 84.69 -11.74
N GLU A 763 30.03 83.90 -12.74
CA GLU A 763 30.33 82.47 -12.52
C GLU A 763 31.55 82.24 -11.62
N LEU A 764 32.60 83.05 -11.78
CA LEU A 764 33.78 83.02 -10.91
C LEU A 764 33.42 83.29 -9.45
N LEU A 765 32.58 84.30 -9.20
CA LEU A 765 32.09 84.63 -7.87
C LEU A 765 31.19 83.53 -7.29
N GLU A 766 30.27 82.98 -8.07
CA GLU A 766 29.38 81.90 -7.63
C GLU A 766 30.16 80.64 -7.22
N LYS A 767 31.23 80.28 -7.96
CA LYS A 767 32.14 79.19 -7.57
C LYS A 767 32.92 79.47 -6.28
N GLN A 768 33.15 80.73 -5.96
CA GLN A 768 33.74 81.10 -4.68
C GLN A 768 32.75 81.09 -3.52
N GLY A 769 31.45 80.91 -3.76
CA GLY A 769 30.38 81.01 -2.76
C GLY A 769 29.80 82.43 -2.65
N GLY A 770 30.17 83.32 -3.58
CA GLY A 770 29.74 84.71 -3.65
C GLY A 770 28.51 84.94 -4.53
N LYS A 771 27.97 86.15 -4.48
CA LYS A 771 26.88 86.62 -5.36
C LYS A 771 27.25 87.99 -5.92
N ILE A 772 26.67 88.36 -7.07
CA ILE A 772 26.82 89.68 -7.68
C ILE A 772 25.45 90.31 -7.93
N THR A 773 25.33 91.61 -7.69
CA THR A 773 24.13 92.41 -7.91
C THR A 773 24.51 93.73 -8.55
N VAL A 774 23.62 94.27 -9.39
CA VAL A 774 23.87 95.51 -10.13
C VAL A 774 22.69 96.45 -9.93
N LYS A 775 23.00 97.68 -9.50
CA LYS A 775 22.06 98.80 -9.44
C LYS A 775 22.58 99.88 -10.37
N SER A 776 21.80 100.29 -11.35
CA SER A 776 22.23 101.30 -12.31
C SER A 776 21.06 102.16 -12.75
N GLN A 777 21.32 103.43 -12.96
CA GLN A 777 20.36 104.39 -13.48
C GLN A 777 21.02 105.21 -14.59
N LYS A 778 20.38 105.23 -15.76
CA LYS A 778 20.85 106.00 -16.93
C LYS A 778 21.11 107.46 -16.55
N SER A 779 22.28 107.96 -16.96
CA SER A 779 22.82 109.30 -16.71
C SER A 779 23.14 109.63 -15.26
N VAL A 780 23.16 108.63 -14.36
CA VAL A 780 23.56 108.79 -12.95
C VAL A 780 24.79 107.96 -12.63
N GLY A 781 24.85 106.72 -13.13
CA GLY A 781 25.98 105.83 -12.91
C GLY A 781 25.56 104.39 -12.60
N THR A 782 26.55 103.55 -12.30
CA THR A 782 26.36 102.13 -11.98
C THR A 782 27.04 101.77 -10.67
N SER A 783 26.36 100.97 -9.85
CA SER A 783 26.89 100.36 -8.65
C SER A 783 26.78 98.84 -8.76
N ILE A 784 27.94 98.18 -8.76
CA ILE A 784 28.06 96.72 -8.78
C ILE A 784 28.53 96.27 -7.41
N THR A 785 27.73 95.41 -6.77
CA THR A 785 28.03 94.85 -5.45
C THR A 785 28.20 93.35 -5.57
N PHE A 786 29.32 92.81 -5.09
CA PHE A 786 29.54 91.37 -4.97
C PHE A 786 29.90 90.94 -3.55
N THR A 787 29.71 89.67 -3.22
CA THR A 787 29.96 89.13 -1.87
C THR A 787 31.04 88.06 -1.87
N LEU A 788 31.88 88.02 -0.83
CA LEU A 788 32.86 86.96 -0.62
C LEU A 788 32.81 86.43 0.83
N PRO A 789 33.02 85.13 1.07
CA PRO A 789 33.06 84.56 2.43
C PRO A 789 34.21 85.13 3.27
N ILE A 790 33.99 85.29 4.57
CA ILE A 790 35.02 85.71 5.53
C ILE A 790 35.93 84.52 5.91
N ASP A 791 35.35 83.32 6.04
CA ASP A 791 36.02 82.09 6.43
C ASP A 791 35.62 80.90 5.53
N GLY A 792 36.46 79.86 5.44
CA GLY A 792 36.29 78.71 4.53
C GLY A 792 35.13 77.76 4.81
N THR A 793 34.20 78.09 5.71
CA THR A 793 32.97 77.34 5.93
C THR A 793 31.90 77.80 4.95
N VAL A 794 31.76 77.06 3.85
CA VAL A 794 30.55 77.12 3.00
C VAL A 794 29.48 76.23 3.61
#